data_AF-A0A836KG49-F1
#
_entry.id   AF-A0A836KG49-F1
#
_cell.length_a   1.000
_cell.length_b   1.000
_cell.length_c   1.000
_cell.angle_alpha   90.00
_cell.angle_beta   90.00
_cell.angle_gamma   90.00
#
_symmetry.space_group_name_H-M   'P 1'
#
loop_
_entity.id
_entity.type
_entity.pdbx_description
1 polymer ?
#
loop_
_entity_poly.entity_id
_entity_poly.type
_entity_poly.pdbx_seq_one_letter_code
_entity_poly.pdbx_strand_id
1 'polypeptide(L)'
;MLRRRFVPVTAATVVLSSNTTVSAFTLACASRSVTSRGQFNPIHAFTEQSTSPAKRATNEKEFELMITNPGPLRVAYSPDYLDWLYRAYRSKLKYADERKKAEEVFNGLLLTSQRDEHGPHAAPALPGALPPGQILRPRHSVRRQVGEAQRAAAQEKLDALAQRQGMLDLFERQPQFPAIHIDKATRYHVAELFKEMVLDRAWTSEEVWDKALLYRAILTERQASYPASYRYILDTAQEVNLAPRQSSSSSAPQRPSSEFVSSTDADYAAVIPSEDDYMYFVYLVRRYYIDNVVEGHVVLRCHRHPNASELLFSHPPPKDEQEVLRGLYGSQDAARATQGGAPSTAAEGDAAAVPKQRLSASAAIARPRPPCSYPPTEALWRCEENEALLRVLVFGELNLLVSENPFVRFPNAQAYLTRPSASAPAVGAAGASVEGADGSGGPPPPYRRGGGHRGVSSDSGVTLSSVIAEKRGHLLAPLSRNVAMMIDNRANDVRRLQQRYEREDAALFQTMLRGGTHAEENPGLYSSYSDWSYFNPRAVRAEERDALSRQTVAALKRYDEASKNLYRIGFEEAEAKATTRAVEGVNDAPSYLPTLPHFVALVKKNPQVSFLSHVALPEAYSSASPSPTRLSEKQQLEKLIVQLARALYRTALEFHKQPLRRVNRQKAQVAASLLDRFVAESWRAHCVLHPSSEGVREMARRFSPYVPFEGRILDESGFPTDARVEDYERWMAAPTA
;
A
#
# COMPACT_ATOMS: atom_id res chain seq x y z
N MET A 1 55.98 -0.66 0.54
CA MET A 1 55.65 -2.08 0.29
C MET A 1 54.25 -2.37 0.83
N LEU A 2 53.25 -2.28 -0.04
CA LEU A 2 51.83 -2.42 0.29
C LEU A 2 51.40 -3.87 0.05
N ARG A 3 51.03 -4.60 1.11
CA ARG A 3 50.25 -5.85 0.98
C ARG A 3 48.82 -5.59 1.43
N ARG A 4 47.94 -5.49 0.42
CA ARG A 4 46.48 -5.56 0.54
C ARG A 4 46.11 -6.86 1.26
N ARG A 5 45.26 -6.78 2.28
CA ARG A 5 44.44 -7.91 2.72
C ARG A 5 42.98 -7.58 2.42
N PHE A 6 42.51 -8.16 1.32
CA PHE A 6 41.09 -8.39 1.06
C PHE A 6 40.57 -9.36 2.12
N VAL A 7 39.44 -9.03 2.75
CA VAL A 7 38.63 -10.01 3.47
C VAL A 7 37.57 -10.51 2.49
N PRO A 8 37.59 -11.79 2.09
CA PRO A 8 36.55 -12.35 1.23
C PRO A 8 35.28 -12.60 2.06
N VAL A 9 34.15 -12.13 1.53
CA VAL A 9 32.82 -12.60 1.93
C VAL A 9 32.67 -14.00 1.35
N THR A 10 32.88 -15.03 2.18
CA THR A 10 32.62 -16.42 1.79
C THR A 10 31.12 -16.66 1.80
N ALA A 11 30.52 -16.64 0.61
CA ALA A 11 29.27 -17.32 0.34
C ALA A 11 29.49 -18.83 0.56
N ALA A 12 28.79 -19.41 1.52
CA ALA A 12 28.85 -20.84 1.78
C ALA A 12 28.16 -21.60 0.65
N THR A 13 28.95 -22.13 -0.27
CA THR A 13 28.55 -23.18 -1.21
C THR A 13 28.35 -24.47 -0.43
N VAL A 14 27.09 -24.86 -0.21
CA VAL A 14 26.74 -26.18 0.32
C VAL A 14 26.85 -27.18 -0.83
N VAL A 15 27.83 -28.07 -0.74
CA VAL A 15 27.95 -29.26 -1.58
C VAL A 15 26.82 -30.21 -1.19
N LEU A 16 25.85 -30.38 -2.09
CA LEU A 16 24.71 -31.28 -1.96
C LEU A 16 25.14 -32.72 -2.26
N SER A 17 24.94 -33.62 -1.30
CA SER A 17 24.82 -35.04 -1.54
C SER A 17 23.45 -35.53 -1.06
N SER A 18 22.85 -36.42 -1.86
CA SER A 18 21.56 -37.13 -1.70
C SER A 18 20.27 -36.40 -2.12
N ASN A 19 19.74 -36.90 -3.25
CA ASN A 19 18.51 -36.51 -3.94
C ASN A 19 17.26 -37.01 -3.20
N THR A 20 16.53 -36.14 -2.50
CA THR A 20 15.06 -36.24 -2.30
C THR A 20 14.46 -35.08 -1.49
N THR A 21 15.26 -34.31 -0.76
CA THR A 21 14.76 -33.23 0.13
C THR A 21 14.72 -31.84 -0.51
N VAL A 22 15.29 -31.67 -1.72
CA VAL A 22 15.38 -30.37 -2.41
C VAL A 22 14.01 -29.89 -2.94
N SER A 23 13.04 -30.79 -3.15
CA SER A 23 11.74 -30.44 -3.74
C SER A 23 10.79 -29.72 -2.78
N ALA A 24 10.89 -29.96 -1.46
CA ALA A 24 9.98 -29.33 -0.50
C ALA A 24 10.41 -27.91 -0.07
N PHE A 25 11.72 -27.63 -0.03
CA PHE A 25 12.24 -26.32 0.39
C PHE A 25 12.14 -25.24 -0.70
N THR A 26 12.21 -25.64 -1.97
CA THR A 26 12.00 -24.72 -3.11
C THR A 26 10.53 -24.34 -3.28
N LEU A 27 9.58 -25.19 -2.90
CA LEU A 27 8.14 -24.88 -2.94
C LEU A 27 7.68 -23.95 -1.81
N ALA A 28 8.34 -23.97 -0.64
CA ALA A 28 7.95 -23.13 0.51
C ALA A 28 8.40 -21.66 0.38
N CYS A 29 9.51 -21.38 -0.33
CA CYS A 29 9.98 -20.02 -0.59
C CYS A 29 9.41 -19.40 -1.89
N ALA A 30 8.64 -20.17 -2.66
CA ALA A 30 8.02 -19.75 -3.92
C ALA A 30 6.49 -19.68 -3.81
N SER A 31 5.95 -19.19 -2.69
CA SER A 31 4.53 -18.83 -2.63
C SER A 31 4.29 -17.62 -3.54
N ARG A 32 4.08 -17.87 -4.83
CA ARG A 32 3.59 -16.84 -5.75
C ARG A 32 2.29 -16.31 -5.16
N SER A 33 2.23 -15.00 -4.93
CA SER A 33 0.96 -14.36 -4.61
C SER A 33 -0.02 -14.65 -5.74
N VAL A 34 -1.30 -14.79 -5.39
CA VAL A 34 -2.37 -15.05 -6.38
C VAL A 34 -2.42 -13.93 -7.42
N THR A 35 -2.08 -12.71 -7.01
CA THR A 35 -1.86 -11.57 -7.88
C THR A 35 -0.50 -10.95 -7.57
N SER A 36 0.31 -10.75 -8.60
CA SER A 36 1.59 -10.05 -8.52
C SER A 36 1.62 -8.83 -9.44
N ARG A 37 2.61 -7.96 -9.24
CA ARG A 37 2.88 -6.81 -10.10
C ARG A 37 2.89 -7.20 -11.59
N GLY A 38 2.11 -6.48 -12.40
CA GLY A 38 2.06 -6.65 -13.86
C GLY A 38 1.35 -7.93 -14.34
N GLN A 39 0.65 -8.64 -13.45
CA GLN A 39 -0.16 -9.79 -13.83
C GLN A 39 -1.47 -9.35 -14.50
N PHE A 40 -1.88 -10.06 -15.54
CA PHE A 40 -3.20 -9.88 -16.15
C PHE A 40 -4.26 -10.68 -15.40
N ASN A 41 -5.34 -9.99 -15.03
CA ASN A 41 -6.53 -10.59 -14.43
C ASN A 41 -7.74 -10.39 -15.37
N PRO A 42 -8.61 -11.40 -15.53
CA PRO A 42 -9.77 -11.29 -16.40
C PRO A 42 -10.84 -10.42 -15.75
N ILE A 43 -11.44 -9.49 -16.49
CA ILE A 43 -12.67 -8.77 -16.06
C ILE A 43 -13.95 -9.37 -16.64
N HIS A 44 -13.82 -10.25 -17.64
CA HIS A 44 -14.92 -10.87 -18.35
C HIS A 44 -15.24 -12.26 -17.81
N ALA A 45 -16.53 -12.56 -17.67
CA ALA A 45 -17.02 -13.86 -17.24
C ALA A 45 -17.39 -14.72 -18.46
N PHE A 46 -16.45 -15.53 -18.96
CA PHE A 46 -16.76 -16.53 -19.98
C PHE A 46 -17.43 -17.76 -19.33
N THR A 47 -18.73 -17.67 -19.04
CA THR A 47 -19.53 -18.76 -18.45
C THR A 47 -19.80 -19.90 -19.44
N GLU A 48 -20.28 -21.04 -18.96
CA GLU A 48 -20.67 -22.19 -19.81
C GLU A 48 -21.65 -21.81 -20.93
N GLN A 49 -22.51 -20.82 -20.69
CA GLN A 49 -23.44 -20.31 -21.69
C GLN A 49 -22.74 -19.56 -22.83
N SER A 50 -21.71 -18.76 -22.52
CA SER A 50 -20.90 -18.04 -23.51
C SER A 50 -19.96 -18.97 -24.30
N THR A 51 -19.60 -20.11 -23.72
CA THR A 51 -18.78 -21.15 -24.37
C THR A 51 -19.63 -22.20 -25.09
N SER A 52 -20.96 -22.06 -25.08
CA SER A 52 -21.85 -23.00 -25.78
C SER A 52 -21.69 -22.91 -27.30
N PRO A 53 -21.93 -24.01 -28.06
CA PRO A 53 -21.68 -24.03 -29.51
C PRO A 53 -22.42 -22.95 -30.31
N ALA A 54 -23.56 -22.49 -29.80
CA ALA A 54 -24.40 -21.47 -30.44
C ALA A 54 -23.92 -20.03 -30.18
N LYS A 55 -23.09 -19.79 -29.15
CA LYS A 55 -22.65 -18.45 -28.74
C LYS A 55 -21.13 -18.27 -28.73
N ARG A 56 -20.37 -19.32 -29.06
CA ARG A 56 -18.90 -19.27 -29.13
C ARG A 56 -18.45 -18.36 -30.27
N ALA A 57 -17.52 -17.44 -29.97
CA ALA A 57 -16.77 -16.73 -30.99
C ALA A 57 -15.84 -17.69 -31.74
N THR A 58 -15.93 -17.70 -33.08
CA THR A 58 -15.13 -18.54 -33.98
C THR A 58 -13.91 -17.81 -34.55
N ASN A 59 -13.99 -16.49 -34.64
CA ASN A 59 -12.97 -15.59 -35.16
C ASN A 59 -12.73 -14.41 -34.18
N GLU A 60 -11.70 -13.60 -34.46
CA GLU A 60 -11.31 -12.47 -33.61
C GLU A 60 -12.37 -11.36 -33.58
N LYS A 61 -13.05 -11.11 -34.69
CA LYS A 61 -14.11 -10.07 -34.77
C LYS A 61 -15.32 -10.40 -33.91
N GLU A 62 -15.74 -11.66 -33.90
CA GLU A 62 -16.79 -12.15 -33.01
C GLU A 62 -16.36 -12.10 -31.54
N PHE A 63 -15.07 -12.33 -31.27
CA PHE A 63 -14.52 -12.21 -29.92
C PHE A 63 -14.52 -10.75 -29.44
N GLU A 64 -14.10 -9.82 -30.28
CA GLU A 64 -14.17 -8.37 -30.01
C GLU A 64 -15.60 -7.92 -29.71
N LEU A 65 -16.57 -8.40 -30.48
CA LEU A 65 -17.99 -8.12 -30.23
C LEU A 65 -18.44 -8.68 -28.87
N MET A 66 -17.98 -9.89 -28.51
CA MET A 66 -18.33 -10.55 -27.25
C MET A 66 -17.79 -9.81 -26.02
N ILE A 67 -16.59 -9.23 -26.09
CA ILE A 67 -15.98 -8.49 -24.96
C ILE A 67 -16.42 -7.02 -24.90
N THR A 68 -17.15 -6.55 -25.92
CA THR A 68 -17.65 -5.16 -25.95
C THR A 68 -18.87 -5.03 -25.06
N ASN A 69 -18.73 -4.25 -23.99
CA ASN A 69 -19.83 -4.00 -23.06
C ASN A 69 -20.97 -3.20 -23.75
N PRO A 70 -22.22 -3.70 -23.76
CA PRO A 70 -23.36 -2.93 -24.27
C PRO A 70 -23.73 -1.74 -23.37
N GLY A 71 -23.31 -1.77 -22.10
CA GLY A 71 -23.62 -0.75 -21.09
C GLY A 71 -22.92 0.61 -21.29
N PRO A 72 -23.02 1.50 -20.29
CA PRO A 72 -22.59 2.90 -20.41
C PRO A 72 -21.07 3.10 -20.36
N LEU A 73 -20.30 2.05 -20.02
CA LEU A 73 -18.85 2.11 -19.91
C LEU A 73 -18.19 1.30 -21.02
N ARG A 74 -17.34 1.96 -21.82
CA ARG A 74 -16.49 1.30 -22.82
C ARG A 74 -15.06 1.23 -22.31
N VAL A 75 -14.58 0.02 -22.03
CA VAL A 75 -13.20 -0.24 -21.63
C VAL A 75 -12.35 -0.47 -22.89
N ALA A 76 -11.27 0.28 -23.01
CA ALA A 76 -10.22 0.01 -23.99
C ALA A 76 -9.18 -0.93 -23.38
N TYR A 77 -8.50 -1.70 -24.23
CA TYR A 77 -7.53 -2.71 -23.84
C TYR A 77 -6.21 -2.49 -24.57
N SER A 78 -5.09 -2.84 -23.93
CA SER A 78 -3.83 -2.96 -24.64
C SER A 78 -3.84 -4.17 -25.60
N PRO A 79 -3.11 -4.12 -26.73
CA PRO A 79 -2.99 -5.27 -27.63
C PRO A 79 -2.51 -6.54 -26.92
N ASP A 80 -1.53 -6.41 -26.02
CA ASP A 80 -0.97 -7.53 -25.26
C ASP A 80 -2.01 -8.20 -24.35
N TYR A 81 -2.86 -7.41 -23.70
CA TYR A 81 -3.94 -7.94 -22.86
C TYR A 81 -5.01 -8.63 -23.70
N LEU A 82 -5.35 -8.07 -24.87
CA LEU A 82 -6.32 -8.68 -25.80
C LEU A 82 -5.83 -10.03 -26.32
N ASP A 83 -4.57 -10.12 -26.76
CA ASP A 83 -3.97 -11.37 -27.21
C ASP A 83 -3.96 -12.42 -26.08
N TRP A 84 -3.51 -12.03 -24.88
CA TRP A 84 -3.57 -12.91 -23.71
C TRP A 84 -4.99 -13.41 -23.42
N LEU A 85 -5.97 -12.51 -23.42
CA LEU A 85 -7.37 -12.83 -23.11
C LEU A 85 -7.97 -13.77 -24.18
N TYR A 86 -7.67 -13.52 -25.46
CA TYR A 86 -8.13 -14.35 -26.56
C TYR A 86 -7.52 -15.75 -26.53
N ARG A 87 -6.21 -15.88 -26.23
CA ARG A 87 -5.56 -17.18 -26.02
C ARG A 87 -6.14 -17.93 -24.83
N ALA A 88 -6.42 -17.23 -23.73
CA ALA A 88 -7.07 -17.81 -22.56
C ALA A 88 -8.48 -18.31 -22.89
N TYR A 89 -9.25 -17.53 -23.66
CA TYR A 89 -10.57 -17.92 -24.15
C TYR A 89 -10.52 -19.17 -25.05
N ARG A 90 -9.64 -19.20 -26.05
CA ARG A 90 -9.42 -20.38 -26.92
C ARG A 90 -9.03 -21.62 -26.12
N SER A 91 -8.16 -21.45 -25.13
CA SER A 91 -7.75 -22.54 -24.23
C SER A 91 -8.92 -23.05 -23.38
N LYS A 92 -9.78 -22.15 -22.89
CA LYS A 92 -11.00 -22.50 -22.15
C LYS A 92 -11.99 -23.28 -23.02
N LEU A 93 -12.18 -22.88 -24.28
CA LEU A 93 -13.01 -23.63 -25.24
C LEU A 93 -12.46 -25.04 -25.47
N LYS A 94 -11.16 -25.15 -25.75
CA LYS A 94 -10.50 -26.45 -25.96
C LYS A 94 -10.67 -27.35 -24.74
N TYR A 95 -10.44 -26.81 -23.54
CA TYR A 95 -10.63 -27.52 -22.27
C TYR A 95 -12.07 -28.01 -22.09
N ALA A 96 -13.06 -27.18 -22.38
CA ALA A 96 -14.47 -27.55 -22.27
C ALA A 96 -14.86 -28.63 -23.29
N ASP A 97 -14.41 -28.51 -24.55
CA ASP A 97 -14.66 -29.50 -25.60
C ASP A 97 -14.01 -30.85 -25.28
N GLU A 98 -12.75 -30.85 -24.82
CA GLU A 98 -12.05 -32.08 -24.42
C GLU A 98 -12.70 -32.74 -23.20
N ARG A 99 -13.12 -31.95 -22.22
CA ARG A 99 -13.86 -32.45 -21.05
C ARG A 99 -15.19 -33.08 -21.47
N LYS A 100 -15.97 -32.39 -22.32
CA LYS A 100 -17.26 -32.90 -22.81
C LYS A 100 -17.08 -34.18 -23.62
N LYS A 101 -16.10 -34.23 -24.52
CA LYS A 101 -15.75 -35.45 -25.28
C LYS A 101 -15.38 -36.61 -24.36
N ALA A 102 -14.59 -36.37 -23.31
CA ALA A 102 -14.29 -37.39 -22.33
C ALA A 102 -15.58 -37.87 -21.63
N GLU A 103 -16.41 -36.95 -21.13
CA GLU A 103 -17.70 -37.31 -20.49
C GLU A 103 -18.65 -38.09 -21.42
N GLU A 104 -18.67 -37.77 -22.73
CA GLU A 104 -19.44 -38.48 -23.77
C GLU A 104 -18.90 -39.88 -24.06
N VAL A 105 -17.59 -40.05 -24.25
CA VAL A 105 -16.95 -41.37 -24.44
C VAL A 105 -17.27 -42.30 -23.28
N PHE A 106 -17.32 -41.74 -22.07
CA PHE A 106 -17.58 -42.51 -20.87
C PHE A 106 -19.08 -42.61 -20.53
N ASN A 107 -20.02 -42.06 -21.32
CA ASN A 107 -21.46 -41.99 -20.99
C ASN A 107 -21.73 -41.49 -19.54
N GLY A 108 -20.87 -40.59 -19.01
CA GLY A 108 -20.89 -40.17 -17.61
C GLY A 108 -20.41 -41.20 -16.57
N LEU A 109 -19.89 -42.35 -17.00
CA LEU A 109 -19.27 -43.44 -16.25
C LEU A 109 -17.76 -43.49 -16.54
N LEU A 110 -17.03 -42.49 -16.05
CA LEU A 110 -15.57 -42.63 -15.91
C LEU A 110 -15.32 -43.78 -14.93
N LEU A 111 -14.83 -44.94 -15.42
CA LEU A 111 -13.92 -45.90 -14.78
C LEU A 111 -13.86 -47.22 -15.57
N THR A 112 -12.69 -47.59 -16.07
CA THR A 112 -11.92 -48.79 -15.71
C THR A 112 -10.70 -48.89 -16.62
N SER A 113 -9.49 -48.85 -16.02
CA SER A 113 -8.26 -49.48 -16.53
C SER A 113 -8.01 -49.47 -18.04
N GLN A 114 -7.34 -48.43 -18.55
CA GLN A 114 -6.42 -48.62 -19.67
C GLN A 114 -4.99 -48.46 -19.14
N ARG A 115 -4.30 -49.60 -19.06
CA ARG A 115 -2.83 -49.62 -19.13
C ARG A 115 -2.51 -49.28 -20.59
N ASP A 116 -2.17 -48.03 -20.88
CA ASP A 116 -1.62 -47.69 -22.19
C ASP A 116 -0.11 -47.90 -22.17
N GLU A 117 0.31 -48.92 -22.92
CA GLU A 117 1.70 -49.25 -23.27
C GLU A 117 2.30 -48.28 -24.30
N HIS A 118 1.93 -46.99 -24.32
CA HIS A 118 2.37 -46.05 -25.37
C HIS A 118 3.09 -44.82 -24.82
N GLY A 119 4.42 -44.93 -24.75
CA GLY A 119 5.39 -43.88 -25.10
C GLY A 119 5.55 -42.63 -24.19
N PRO A 120 6.76 -42.05 -24.08
CA PRO A 120 7.08 -40.96 -23.15
C PRO A 120 6.77 -39.57 -23.76
N HIS A 121 5.56 -39.35 -24.24
CA HIS A 121 5.10 -38.00 -24.60
C HIS A 121 3.93 -37.62 -23.69
N ALA A 122 4.26 -36.95 -22.59
CA ALA A 122 3.32 -36.40 -21.63
C ALA A 122 2.40 -35.36 -22.30
N ALA A 123 1.24 -35.81 -22.79
CA ALA A 123 0.11 -34.92 -23.02
C ALA A 123 -0.29 -34.29 -21.67
N PRO A 124 -0.59 -32.98 -21.61
CA PRO A 124 -1.06 -32.36 -20.39
C PRO A 124 -2.30 -33.10 -19.90
N ALA A 125 -2.27 -33.55 -18.65
CA ALA A 125 -3.32 -34.39 -18.06
C ALA A 125 -4.69 -33.76 -18.27
N LEU A 126 -5.56 -34.47 -18.99
CA LEU A 126 -6.93 -34.04 -19.29
C LEU A 126 -7.71 -33.73 -17.99
N PRO A 127 -8.66 -32.79 -18.01
CA PRO A 127 -9.51 -32.55 -16.85
C PRO A 127 -10.38 -33.76 -16.52
N GLY A 128 -10.34 -34.17 -15.26
CA GLY A 128 -10.93 -35.43 -14.79
C GLY A 128 -9.98 -36.62 -14.87
N ALA A 129 -8.78 -36.45 -15.44
CA ALA A 129 -7.72 -37.45 -15.34
C ALA A 129 -7.38 -37.71 -13.87
N LEU A 130 -7.15 -38.98 -13.59
CA LEU A 130 -6.89 -39.45 -12.25
C LEU A 130 -5.52 -38.95 -11.78
N PRO A 131 -5.41 -38.44 -10.54
CA PRO A 131 -4.10 -38.32 -9.92
C PRO A 131 -3.40 -39.70 -9.97
N PRO A 132 -2.06 -39.74 -10.17
CA PRO A 132 -1.33 -40.99 -10.21
C PRO A 132 -1.63 -41.88 -9.00
N GLY A 133 -1.90 -43.17 -9.24
CA GLY A 133 -2.20 -44.15 -8.18
C GLY A 133 -3.59 -44.03 -7.55
N GLN A 134 -4.48 -43.18 -8.08
CA GLN A 134 -5.84 -43.05 -7.56
C GLN A 134 -6.89 -43.57 -8.54
N ILE A 135 -8.03 -43.98 -7.99
CA ILE A 135 -9.20 -44.50 -8.69
C ILE A 135 -10.36 -43.54 -8.45
N LEU A 136 -11.12 -43.20 -9.49
CA LEU A 136 -12.33 -42.39 -9.35
C LEU A 136 -13.37 -43.15 -8.51
N ARG A 137 -14.22 -42.43 -7.77
CA ARG A 137 -15.37 -43.03 -7.09
C ARG A 137 -16.59 -43.12 -8.03
N PRO A 138 -17.57 -43.99 -7.75
CA PRO A 138 -18.82 -44.03 -8.51
C PRO A 138 -19.59 -42.71 -8.44
N ARG A 139 -20.19 -42.28 -9.57
CA ARG A 139 -20.88 -40.98 -9.73
C ARG A 139 -21.93 -40.71 -8.65
N HIS A 140 -22.76 -41.69 -8.34
CA HIS A 140 -23.84 -41.55 -7.36
C HIS A 140 -23.42 -41.83 -5.92
N SER A 141 -22.12 -42.00 -5.65
CA SER A 141 -21.65 -42.13 -4.27
C SER A 141 -21.73 -40.79 -3.55
N VAL A 142 -22.20 -40.79 -2.30
CA VAL A 142 -22.34 -39.58 -1.48
C VAL A 142 -21.04 -38.78 -1.42
N ARG A 143 -19.89 -39.47 -1.22
CA ARG A 143 -18.58 -38.82 -1.18
C ARG A 143 -18.25 -38.11 -2.50
N ARG A 144 -18.51 -38.75 -3.64
CA ARG A 144 -18.24 -38.13 -4.94
C ARG A 144 -19.15 -36.93 -5.18
N GLN A 145 -20.44 -37.03 -4.88
CA GLN A 145 -21.37 -35.90 -5.03
C GLN A 145 -20.95 -34.69 -4.17
N VAL A 146 -20.55 -34.94 -2.92
CA VAL A 146 -20.00 -33.89 -2.03
C VAL A 146 -18.71 -33.31 -2.62
N GLY A 147 -17.80 -34.14 -3.12
CA GLY A 147 -16.56 -33.69 -3.76
C GLY A 147 -16.80 -32.87 -5.02
N GLU A 148 -17.72 -33.28 -5.90
CA GLU A 148 -18.08 -32.55 -7.12
C GLU A 148 -18.72 -31.20 -6.77
N ALA A 149 -19.65 -31.16 -5.82
CA ALA A 149 -20.28 -29.92 -5.35
C ALA A 149 -19.26 -28.98 -4.70
N GLN A 150 -18.36 -29.50 -3.85
CA GLN A 150 -17.30 -28.71 -3.20
C GLN A 150 -16.33 -28.12 -4.23
N ARG A 151 -15.93 -28.91 -5.24
CA ARG A 151 -15.03 -28.47 -6.31
C ARG A 151 -15.69 -27.42 -7.20
N ALA A 152 -16.97 -27.58 -7.53
CA ALA A 152 -17.74 -26.61 -8.29
C ALA A 152 -17.87 -25.27 -7.54
N ALA A 153 -18.28 -25.30 -6.26
CA ALA A 153 -18.40 -24.10 -5.44
C ALA A 153 -17.04 -23.40 -5.21
N ALA A 154 -15.95 -24.17 -5.08
CA ALA A 154 -14.61 -23.61 -4.97
C ALA A 154 -14.18 -22.94 -6.29
N GLN A 155 -14.44 -23.57 -7.44
CA GLN A 155 -14.12 -23.00 -8.76
C GLN A 155 -14.90 -21.72 -9.04
N GLU A 156 -16.21 -21.71 -8.78
CA GLU A 156 -17.05 -20.51 -8.94
C GLU A 156 -16.53 -19.36 -8.10
N LYS A 157 -16.12 -19.65 -6.85
CA LYS A 157 -15.51 -18.65 -5.98
C LYS A 157 -14.18 -18.14 -6.52
N LEU A 158 -13.33 -19.01 -7.08
CA LEU A 158 -12.06 -18.61 -7.68
C LEU A 158 -12.28 -17.70 -8.90
N ASP A 159 -13.22 -18.05 -9.77
CA ASP A 159 -13.57 -17.25 -10.95
C ASP A 159 -14.07 -15.86 -10.56
N ALA A 160 -14.94 -15.77 -9.54
CA ALA A 160 -15.44 -14.49 -9.02
C ALA A 160 -14.32 -13.65 -8.37
N LEU A 161 -13.39 -14.28 -7.64
CA LEU A 161 -12.26 -13.57 -7.03
C LEU A 161 -11.26 -13.07 -8.07
N ALA A 162 -10.98 -13.84 -9.12
CA ALA A 162 -10.15 -13.42 -10.25
C ALA A 162 -10.75 -12.20 -10.96
N GLN A 163 -12.07 -12.19 -11.15
CA GLN A 163 -12.78 -11.04 -11.72
C GLN A 163 -12.71 -9.81 -10.82
N ARG A 164 -12.94 -9.96 -9.51
CA ARG A 164 -12.81 -8.85 -8.55
C ARG A 164 -11.41 -8.25 -8.57
N GLN A 165 -10.37 -9.07 -8.70
CA GLN A 165 -9.02 -8.57 -8.87
C GLN A 165 -8.84 -7.79 -10.17
N GLY A 166 -9.39 -8.29 -11.29
CA GLY A 166 -9.42 -7.55 -12.55
C GLY A 166 -10.17 -6.23 -12.45
N MET A 167 -11.26 -6.17 -11.68
CA MET A 167 -12.00 -4.93 -11.44
C MET A 167 -11.18 -3.92 -10.62
N LEU A 168 -10.40 -4.39 -9.64
CA LEU A 168 -9.43 -3.54 -8.96
C LEU A 168 -8.39 -3.00 -9.95
N ASP A 169 -7.83 -3.85 -10.81
CA ASP A 169 -6.86 -3.42 -11.83
C ASP A 169 -7.45 -2.39 -12.81
N LEU A 170 -8.70 -2.58 -13.22
CA LEU A 170 -9.42 -1.68 -14.12
C LEU A 170 -9.54 -0.28 -13.52
N PHE A 171 -9.97 -0.18 -12.27
CA PHE A 171 -10.26 1.09 -11.60
C PHE A 171 -9.05 1.72 -10.88
N GLU A 172 -8.02 0.93 -10.59
CA GLU A 172 -6.68 1.42 -10.23
C GLU A 172 -5.94 2.05 -11.40
N ARG A 173 -6.43 1.80 -12.62
CA ARG A 173 -5.85 2.27 -13.87
C ARG A 173 -4.53 1.60 -14.21
N GLN A 174 -4.52 0.27 -14.11
CA GLN A 174 -3.40 -0.53 -14.60
C GLN A 174 -3.22 -0.38 -16.12
N PRO A 175 -1.98 -0.39 -16.64
CA PRO A 175 -1.68 -0.04 -18.04
C PRO A 175 -2.39 -0.90 -19.10
N GLN A 176 -2.75 -2.14 -18.79
CA GLN A 176 -3.51 -3.01 -19.69
C GLN A 176 -4.91 -2.49 -20.02
N PHE A 177 -5.45 -1.57 -19.22
CA PHE A 177 -6.73 -0.91 -19.44
C PHE A 177 -6.47 0.58 -19.74
N PRO A 178 -5.97 0.96 -20.92
CA PRO A 178 -5.49 2.31 -21.20
C PRO A 178 -6.55 3.40 -21.05
N ALA A 179 -7.81 3.12 -21.37
CA ALA A 179 -8.90 4.11 -21.31
C ALA A 179 -10.23 3.48 -20.87
N ILE A 180 -11.04 4.26 -20.16
CA ILE A 180 -12.44 3.95 -19.83
C ILE A 180 -13.27 5.13 -20.31
N HIS A 181 -14.03 4.92 -21.38
CA HIS A 181 -14.88 5.95 -21.97
C HIS A 181 -16.28 5.93 -21.35
N ILE A 182 -16.84 7.14 -21.20
CA ILE A 182 -18.15 7.43 -20.60
C ILE A 182 -19.09 8.12 -21.60
N ASP A 183 -18.90 7.89 -22.90
CA ASP A 183 -19.66 8.53 -23.98
C ASP A 183 -21.15 8.18 -23.96
N LYS A 184 -21.50 6.96 -23.50
CA LYS A 184 -22.88 6.49 -23.32
C LYS A 184 -23.43 6.71 -21.90
N ALA A 185 -22.65 7.31 -21.00
CA ALA A 185 -23.05 7.48 -19.62
C ALA A 185 -24.08 8.62 -19.48
N THR A 186 -25.24 8.31 -18.90
CA THR A 186 -26.17 9.35 -18.43
C THR A 186 -25.68 9.98 -17.13
N ARG A 187 -26.26 11.12 -16.74
CA ARG A 187 -25.96 11.83 -15.50
C ARG A 187 -25.94 10.93 -14.26
N TYR A 188 -26.88 9.99 -14.16
CA TYR A 188 -26.93 9.00 -13.08
C TYR A 188 -25.61 8.21 -12.96
N HIS A 189 -25.14 7.64 -14.07
CA HIS A 189 -23.91 6.84 -14.09
C HIS A 189 -22.68 7.68 -13.72
N VAL A 190 -22.60 8.91 -14.22
CA VAL A 190 -21.49 9.83 -13.93
C VAL A 190 -21.48 10.21 -12.45
N ALA A 191 -22.65 10.48 -11.86
CA ALA A 191 -22.78 10.79 -10.44
C ALA A 191 -22.40 9.62 -9.53
N GLU A 192 -22.82 8.39 -9.87
CA GLU A 192 -22.43 7.20 -9.10
C GLU A 192 -20.93 6.90 -9.22
N LEU A 193 -20.37 6.99 -10.43
CA LEU A 193 -18.92 6.88 -10.62
C LEU A 193 -18.17 7.95 -9.81
N PHE A 194 -18.66 9.19 -9.80
CA PHE A 194 -18.06 10.24 -9.00
C PHE A 194 -18.07 9.92 -7.50
N LYS A 195 -19.20 9.45 -6.96
CA LYS A 195 -19.31 9.12 -5.52
C LYS A 195 -18.31 8.03 -5.13
N GLU A 196 -18.33 6.90 -5.81
CA GLU A 196 -17.50 5.75 -5.48
C GLU A 196 -16.01 5.99 -5.76
N MET A 197 -15.69 6.69 -6.86
CA MET A 197 -14.32 6.78 -7.36
C MET A 197 -13.56 8.03 -6.89
N VAL A 198 -14.28 9.08 -6.51
CA VAL A 198 -13.71 10.39 -6.16
C VAL A 198 -14.14 10.83 -4.77
N LEU A 199 -15.45 10.95 -4.51
CA LEU A 199 -15.97 11.54 -3.28
C LEU A 199 -15.58 10.71 -2.04
N ASP A 200 -15.81 9.40 -2.07
CA ASP A 200 -15.53 8.49 -0.94
C ASP A 200 -14.03 8.41 -0.60
N ARG A 201 -13.16 8.84 -1.53
CA ARG A 201 -11.70 8.80 -1.38
C ARG A 201 -11.08 10.16 -1.09
N ALA A 202 -11.82 11.26 -1.27
CA ALA A 202 -11.32 12.61 -1.08
C ALA A 202 -11.19 12.94 0.42
N TRP A 203 -10.09 13.60 0.80
CA TRP A 203 -9.89 14.05 2.18
C TRP A 203 -10.57 15.40 2.46
N THR A 204 -10.57 16.30 1.47
CA THR A 204 -11.23 17.60 1.54
C THR A 204 -12.13 17.83 0.33
N SER A 205 -13.21 18.56 0.56
CA SER A 205 -14.15 19.02 -0.48
C SER A 205 -13.49 19.90 -1.54
N GLU A 206 -12.55 20.75 -1.12
CA GLU A 206 -11.81 21.65 -2.00
C GLU A 206 -10.95 20.91 -3.03
N GLU A 207 -10.31 19.79 -2.63
CA GLU A 207 -9.47 18.99 -3.53
C GLU A 207 -10.26 18.48 -4.74
N VAL A 208 -11.56 18.21 -4.55
CA VAL A 208 -12.45 17.74 -5.63
C VAL A 208 -12.62 18.81 -6.70
N TRP A 209 -12.87 20.06 -6.28
CA TRP A 209 -13.00 21.20 -7.19
C TRP A 209 -11.68 21.55 -7.86
N ASP A 210 -10.58 21.56 -7.09
CA ASP A 210 -9.24 21.79 -7.62
C ASP A 210 -8.88 20.77 -8.71
N LYS A 211 -9.18 19.49 -8.48
CA LYS A 211 -9.01 18.43 -9.49
C LYS A 211 -9.86 18.69 -10.71
N ALA A 212 -11.13 19.01 -10.55
CA ALA A 212 -12.04 19.21 -11.68
C ALA A 212 -11.57 20.35 -12.60
N LEU A 213 -11.21 21.50 -12.01
CA LEU A 213 -10.72 22.66 -12.74
C LEU A 213 -9.35 22.42 -13.36
N LEU A 214 -8.44 21.74 -12.66
CA LEU A 214 -7.14 21.36 -13.20
C LEU A 214 -7.27 20.38 -14.37
N TYR A 215 -8.14 19.38 -14.27
CA TYR A 215 -8.32 18.41 -15.35
C TYR A 215 -8.93 19.05 -16.58
N ARG A 216 -9.87 19.99 -16.39
CA ARG A 216 -10.36 20.83 -17.48
C ARG A 216 -9.21 21.60 -18.13
N ALA A 217 -8.37 22.27 -17.34
CA ALA A 217 -7.25 23.06 -17.87
C ALA A 217 -6.25 22.19 -18.65
N ILE A 218 -5.93 20.99 -18.15
CA ILE A 218 -5.07 20.03 -18.85
C ILE A 218 -5.71 19.60 -20.18
N LEU A 219 -6.99 19.23 -20.17
CA LEU A 219 -7.71 18.79 -21.39
C LEU A 219 -7.73 19.87 -22.47
N THR A 220 -7.97 21.13 -22.09
CA THR A 220 -8.01 22.24 -23.04
C THR A 220 -6.62 22.62 -23.56
N GLU A 221 -5.61 22.66 -22.68
CA GLU A 221 -4.24 23.03 -23.07
C GLU A 221 -3.51 21.93 -23.87
N ARG A 222 -3.95 20.67 -23.75
CA ARG A 222 -3.38 19.52 -24.45
C ARG A 222 -4.31 18.94 -25.51
N GLN A 223 -5.34 19.68 -25.91
CA GLN A 223 -6.36 19.21 -26.85
C GLN A 223 -5.78 18.56 -28.13
N ALA A 224 -4.70 19.13 -28.67
CA ALA A 224 -4.08 18.67 -29.92
C ALA A 224 -3.34 17.32 -29.82
N SER A 225 -2.95 16.88 -28.62
CA SER A 225 -2.18 15.62 -28.44
C SER A 225 -3.06 14.41 -28.15
N TYR A 226 -4.35 14.61 -27.84
CA TYR A 226 -5.24 13.50 -27.50
C TYR A 226 -5.73 12.72 -28.72
N PRO A 227 -5.97 11.40 -28.56
CA PRO A 227 -6.50 10.58 -29.65
C PRO A 227 -7.92 11.00 -30.04
N ALA A 228 -8.32 10.70 -31.28
CA ALA A 228 -9.64 11.02 -31.79
C ALA A 228 -10.80 10.44 -30.95
N SER A 229 -10.56 9.35 -30.22
CA SER A 229 -11.53 8.75 -29.31
C SER A 229 -11.90 9.63 -28.10
N TYR A 230 -11.15 10.71 -27.83
CA TYR A 230 -11.41 11.67 -26.75
C TYR A 230 -12.21 12.89 -27.20
N ARG A 231 -12.57 13.00 -28.48
CA ARG A 231 -13.28 14.18 -29.02
C ARG A 231 -14.53 14.57 -28.21
N TYR A 232 -15.33 13.58 -27.82
CA TYR A 232 -16.57 13.82 -27.06
C TYR A 232 -16.33 14.55 -25.73
N ILE A 233 -15.25 14.26 -25.01
CA ILE A 233 -14.97 14.92 -23.73
C ILE A 233 -14.32 16.29 -23.94
N LEU A 234 -13.61 16.50 -25.06
CA LEU A 234 -13.04 17.80 -25.40
C LEU A 234 -14.14 18.81 -25.71
N ASP A 235 -15.19 18.37 -26.40
CA ASP A 235 -16.39 19.18 -26.64
C ASP A 235 -17.07 19.50 -25.29
N THR A 236 -17.25 18.49 -24.41
CA THR A 236 -17.79 18.70 -23.04
C THR A 236 -16.94 19.67 -22.20
N ALA A 237 -15.61 19.65 -22.32
CA ALA A 237 -14.71 20.55 -21.57
C ALA A 237 -14.85 22.02 -21.98
N GLN A 238 -15.26 22.27 -23.23
CA GLN A 238 -15.56 23.60 -23.75
C GLN A 238 -16.94 24.10 -23.27
N GLU A 239 -17.90 23.20 -23.07
CA GLU A 239 -19.27 23.50 -22.58
C GLU A 239 -19.38 23.72 -21.06
N VAL A 240 -18.27 23.65 -20.31
CA VAL A 240 -18.28 23.86 -18.86
C VAL A 240 -18.66 25.30 -18.50
N ASN A 241 -19.75 25.43 -17.74
CA ASN A 241 -20.23 26.70 -17.18
C ASN A 241 -19.32 27.19 -16.04
N LEU A 242 -18.99 28.49 -16.06
CA LEU A 242 -18.26 29.18 -15.00
C LEU A 242 -18.97 30.48 -14.64
N ALA A 243 -18.89 30.89 -13.36
CA ALA A 243 -19.38 32.19 -12.96
C ALA A 243 -18.48 33.29 -13.57
N PRO A 244 -19.07 34.35 -14.18
CA PRO A 244 -18.31 35.40 -14.86
C PRO A 244 -17.42 36.17 -13.89
N ARG A 245 -16.30 36.70 -14.40
CA ARG A 245 -15.39 37.54 -13.62
C ARG A 245 -16.11 38.73 -12.99
N GLN A 246 -15.98 38.88 -11.67
CA GLN A 246 -16.39 40.11 -11.00
C GLN A 246 -15.38 41.20 -11.37
N SER A 247 -15.72 42.06 -12.32
CA SER A 247 -14.91 43.22 -12.66
C SER A 247 -14.78 44.13 -11.43
N SER A 248 -13.61 44.13 -10.82
CA SER A 248 -13.25 45.03 -9.72
C SER A 248 -13.19 46.47 -10.24
N SER A 249 -14.34 47.14 -10.31
CA SER A 249 -14.40 48.59 -10.51
C SER A 249 -14.19 49.29 -9.17
N SER A 250 -13.04 49.97 -9.05
CA SER A 250 -12.74 51.10 -8.17
C SER A 250 -13.12 51.01 -6.67
N SER A 251 -12.08 51.00 -5.83
CA SER A 251 -12.13 51.44 -4.45
C SER A 251 -12.63 52.89 -4.33
N ALA A 252 -13.93 53.07 -4.10
CA ALA A 252 -14.52 54.28 -3.54
C ALA A 252 -15.79 53.91 -2.76
N PRO A 253 -15.96 54.33 -1.49
CA PRO A 253 -17.19 54.05 -0.75
C PRO A 253 -18.28 55.00 -1.24
N GLN A 254 -19.17 54.53 -2.11
CA GLN A 254 -20.42 55.22 -2.40
C GLN A 254 -21.61 54.53 -1.72
N ARG A 255 -22.45 55.37 -1.12
CA ARG A 255 -23.66 55.06 -0.35
C ARG A 255 -24.65 54.17 -1.11
N PRO A 256 -25.51 53.41 -0.39
CA PRO A 256 -26.54 52.62 -1.04
C PRO A 256 -27.69 53.55 -1.44
N SER A 257 -27.92 53.67 -2.75
CA SER A 257 -29.21 54.09 -3.29
C SER A 257 -29.69 53.00 -4.23
N SER A 258 -30.86 52.46 -3.88
CA SER A 258 -31.61 51.45 -4.61
C SER A 258 -31.83 51.82 -6.08
N GLU A 259 -31.57 50.88 -6.98
CA GLU A 259 -32.56 50.29 -7.91
C GLU A 259 -31.86 49.41 -8.96
N PHE A 260 -32.41 48.20 -9.16
CA PHE A 260 -32.13 47.26 -10.25
C PHE A 260 -30.67 46.84 -10.51
N VAL A 261 -30.15 45.96 -9.65
CA VAL A 261 -29.05 45.05 -10.03
C VAL A 261 -29.65 43.66 -10.22
N SER A 262 -29.41 43.08 -11.39
CA SER A 262 -29.78 41.73 -11.81
C SER A 262 -29.54 40.71 -10.68
N SER A 263 -30.61 40.08 -10.21
CA SER A 263 -30.59 39.08 -9.13
C SER A 263 -30.02 37.73 -9.55
N THR A 264 -29.54 37.57 -10.80
CA THR A 264 -29.04 36.29 -11.31
C THR A 264 -27.57 36.03 -10.97
N ASP A 265 -26.73 37.05 -10.77
CA ASP A 265 -25.27 36.84 -10.61
C ASP A 265 -24.87 36.30 -9.21
N ALA A 266 -25.69 36.55 -8.19
CA ALA A 266 -25.45 36.03 -6.84
C ALA A 266 -25.84 34.54 -6.70
N ASP A 267 -26.82 34.07 -7.47
CA ASP A 267 -27.31 32.69 -7.41
C ASP A 267 -26.33 31.69 -8.06
N TYR A 268 -25.61 32.10 -9.12
CA TYR A 268 -24.59 31.24 -9.76
C TYR A 268 -23.34 31.06 -8.90
N ALA A 269 -22.92 32.07 -8.14
CA ALA A 269 -21.73 32.00 -7.28
C ALA A 269 -21.85 30.95 -6.16
N ALA A 270 -23.08 30.55 -5.81
CA ALA A 270 -23.35 29.51 -4.82
C ALA A 270 -23.33 28.07 -5.41
N VAL A 271 -23.32 27.94 -6.75
CA VAL A 271 -23.51 26.65 -7.45
C VAL A 271 -22.32 26.27 -8.33
N ILE A 272 -21.71 27.23 -9.03
CA ILE A 272 -20.63 26.99 -10.00
C ILE A 272 -19.34 27.75 -9.63
N PRO A 273 -18.15 27.22 -9.95
CA PRO A 273 -16.88 27.88 -9.67
C PRO A 273 -16.65 29.09 -10.59
N SER A 274 -15.77 30.01 -10.18
CA SER A 274 -15.51 31.24 -10.95
C SER A 274 -14.52 31.03 -12.10
N GLU A 275 -14.58 31.91 -13.10
CA GLU A 275 -13.61 31.93 -14.19
C GLU A 275 -12.18 32.26 -13.71
N ASP A 276 -12.04 33.07 -12.65
CA ASP A 276 -10.74 33.37 -12.06
C ASP A 276 -10.11 32.14 -11.41
N ASP A 277 -10.91 31.29 -10.76
CA ASP A 277 -10.44 30.02 -10.19
C ASP A 277 -9.92 29.09 -11.29
N TYR A 278 -10.63 28.99 -12.41
CA TYR A 278 -10.19 28.21 -13.56
C TYR A 278 -8.87 28.73 -14.15
N MET A 279 -8.75 30.05 -14.31
CA MET A 279 -7.56 30.67 -14.90
C MET A 279 -6.31 30.51 -14.02
N TYR A 280 -6.48 30.36 -12.70
CA TYR A 280 -5.39 29.95 -11.81
C TYR A 280 -4.83 28.55 -12.18
N PHE A 281 -5.68 27.58 -12.50
CA PHE A 281 -5.21 26.25 -12.91
C PHE A 281 -4.60 26.24 -14.31
N VAL A 282 -5.14 27.03 -15.26
CA VAL A 282 -4.50 27.22 -16.58
C VAL A 282 -3.09 27.81 -16.41
N TYR A 283 -2.92 28.77 -15.49
CA TYR A 283 -1.61 29.30 -15.12
C TYR A 283 -0.66 28.21 -14.59
N LEU A 284 -1.12 27.35 -13.69
CA LEU A 284 -0.30 26.24 -13.18
C LEU A 284 0.11 25.26 -14.29
N VAL A 285 -0.83 24.88 -15.16
CA VAL A 285 -0.58 23.98 -16.30
C VAL A 285 0.47 24.55 -17.23
N ARG A 286 0.37 25.82 -17.61
CA ARG A 286 1.33 26.48 -18.51
C ARG A 286 2.69 26.72 -17.87
N ARG A 287 2.73 27.05 -16.57
CA ARG A 287 3.97 27.35 -15.84
C ARG A 287 4.80 26.11 -15.56
N TYR A 288 4.14 25.04 -15.09
CA TYR A 288 4.78 23.79 -14.67
C TYR A 288 4.70 22.67 -15.71
N TYR A 289 4.25 23.00 -16.93
CA TYR A 289 4.14 22.07 -18.06
C TYR A 289 3.26 20.84 -17.80
N ILE A 290 2.25 20.94 -16.95
CA ILE A 290 1.47 19.77 -16.50
C ILE A 290 0.81 19.07 -17.68
N ASP A 291 1.16 17.81 -17.91
CA ASP A 291 0.70 17.05 -19.08
C ASP A 291 -0.34 15.97 -18.72
N ASN A 292 -0.35 15.53 -17.46
CA ASN A 292 -1.15 14.40 -17.01
C ASN A 292 -1.65 14.58 -15.56
N VAL A 293 -2.55 13.70 -15.13
CA VAL A 293 -3.16 13.75 -13.80
C VAL A 293 -2.18 13.36 -12.69
N VAL A 294 -1.13 12.61 -13.01
CA VAL A 294 -0.11 12.21 -12.03
C VAL A 294 0.71 13.43 -11.59
N GLU A 295 1.17 14.23 -12.54
CA GLU A 295 1.80 15.53 -12.28
C GLU A 295 0.82 16.52 -11.65
N GLY A 296 -0.43 16.54 -12.15
CA GLY A 296 -1.48 17.35 -11.56
C GLY A 296 -1.69 17.04 -10.07
N HIS A 297 -1.67 15.76 -9.68
CA HIS A 297 -1.75 15.34 -8.28
C HIS A 297 -0.57 15.90 -7.45
N VAL A 298 0.65 15.88 -7.99
CA VAL A 298 1.83 16.47 -7.33
C VAL A 298 1.64 17.97 -7.11
N VAL A 299 1.21 18.68 -8.14
CA VAL A 299 0.99 20.13 -8.07
C VAL A 299 -0.11 20.48 -7.08
N LEU A 300 -1.27 19.83 -7.14
CA LEU A 300 -2.40 20.12 -6.24
C LEU A 300 -2.05 19.90 -4.76
N ARG A 301 -1.20 18.93 -4.45
CA ARG A 301 -0.78 18.68 -3.06
C ARG A 301 0.24 19.70 -2.54
N CYS A 302 1.00 20.36 -3.42
CA CYS A 302 2.06 21.28 -3.04
C CYS A 302 1.71 22.76 -3.24
N HIS A 303 0.78 23.11 -4.14
CA HIS A 303 0.57 24.48 -4.62
C HIS A 303 0.11 25.49 -3.56
N ARG A 304 -0.59 25.03 -2.52
CA ARG A 304 -1.04 25.84 -1.35
C ARG A 304 -0.02 25.84 -0.20
N HIS A 305 1.06 25.06 -0.29
CA HIS A 305 2.08 25.00 0.75
C HIS A 305 2.91 26.30 0.77
N PRO A 306 3.35 26.81 1.94
CA PRO A 306 4.18 28.02 2.02
C PRO A 306 5.44 27.95 1.13
N ASN A 307 6.06 26.78 1.05
CA ASN A 307 7.27 26.53 0.25
C ASN A 307 6.94 25.98 -1.17
N ALA A 308 5.79 26.31 -1.73
CA ALA A 308 5.34 25.77 -3.04
C ALA A 308 6.36 26.01 -4.16
N SER A 309 7.05 27.16 -4.18
CA SER A 309 8.06 27.48 -5.19
C SER A 309 9.26 26.52 -5.17
N GLU A 310 9.69 26.07 -4.00
CA GLU A 310 10.80 25.13 -3.84
C GLU A 310 10.37 23.69 -4.15
N LEU A 311 9.20 23.29 -3.65
CA LEU A 311 8.65 21.95 -3.85
C LEU A 311 8.32 21.71 -5.33
N LEU A 312 7.76 22.71 -6.01
CA LEU A 312 7.36 22.64 -7.42
C LEU A 312 8.43 23.15 -8.38
N PHE A 313 9.65 23.36 -7.92
CA PHE A 313 10.76 23.63 -8.83
C PHE A 313 10.97 22.42 -9.73
N SER A 314 10.73 22.60 -11.03
CA SER A 314 10.64 21.51 -11.98
C SER A 314 11.90 21.33 -12.84
N HIS A 315 12.05 20.15 -13.44
CA HIS A 315 12.94 19.88 -14.56
C HIS A 315 12.10 19.46 -15.77
N PRO A 316 12.02 20.25 -16.85
CA PRO A 316 12.67 21.54 -17.09
C PRO A 316 12.19 22.67 -16.13
N PRO A 317 12.99 23.73 -15.92
CA PRO A 317 12.62 24.83 -15.01
C PRO A 317 11.29 25.48 -15.42
N PRO A 318 10.47 25.93 -14.45
CA PRO A 318 9.17 26.51 -14.72
C PRO A 318 9.31 27.78 -15.57
N LYS A 319 8.33 28.06 -16.42
CA LYS A 319 8.33 29.29 -17.25
C LYS A 319 8.36 30.55 -16.40
N ASP A 320 8.91 31.62 -16.98
CA ASP A 320 8.89 32.94 -16.39
C ASP A 320 7.43 33.41 -16.19
N GLU A 321 7.13 33.87 -14.97
CA GLU A 321 5.75 34.20 -14.58
C GLU A 321 5.12 35.23 -15.53
N GLN A 322 5.86 36.26 -15.91
CA GLN A 322 5.38 37.33 -16.78
C GLN A 322 5.19 36.90 -18.24
N GLU A 323 5.86 35.83 -18.69
CA GLU A 323 5.62 35.24 -20.00
C GLU A 323 4.29 34.50 -20.01
N VAL A 324 4.05 33.66 -18.99
CA VAL A 324 2.80 32.90 -18.84
C VAL A 324 1.61 33.84 -18.69
N LEU A 325 1.73 34.88 -17.86
CA LEU A 325 0.66 35.86 -17.64
C LEU A 325 0.35 36.67 -18.90
N ARG A 326 1.36 37.06 -19.69
CA ARG A 326 1.12 37.68 -21.00
C ARG A 326 0.40 36.75 -21.96
N GLY A 327 0.72 35.45 -21.97
CA GLY A 327 0.00 34.46 -22.78
C GLY A 327 -1.43 34.20 -22.32
N LEU A 328 -1.76 34.43 -21.04
CA LEU A 328 -3.10 34.23 -20.49
C LEU A 328 -4.01 35.43 -20.69
N TYR A 329 -3.50 36.64 -20.44
CA TYR A 329 -4.29 37.87 -20.43
C TYR A 329 -4.04 38.78 -21.65
N GLY A 330 -2.86 38.69 -22.27
CA GLY A 330 -2.47 39.58 -23.37
C GLY A 330 -3.21 39.34 -24.69
N SER A 331 -3.89 38.20 -24.85
CA SER A 331 -4.71 37.93 -26.04
C SER A 331 -6.11 38.54 -25.95
N GLN A 332 -6.62 38.80 -24.73
CA GLN A 332 -7.95 39.42 -24.53
C GLN A 332 -7.95 40.90 -24.92
N ASP A 333 -6.84 41.62 -24.77
CA ASP A 333 -6.71 43.02 -25.19
C ASP A 333 -6.58 43.16 -26.71
N ALA A 334 -5.97 42.19 -27.41
CA ALA A 334 -5.86 42.19 -28.86
C ALA A 334 -7.21 41.90 -29.57
N ALA A 335 -8.07 41.06 -28.97
CA ALA A 335 -9.41 40.77 -29.48
C ALA A 335 -10.40 41.93 -29.24
N ARG A 336 -10.22 42.73 -28.18
CA ARG A 336 -10.99 43.97 -27.97
C ARG A 336 -10.52 45.13 -28.85
N ALA A 337 -9.23 45.19 -29.19
CA ALA A 337 -8.68 46.24 -30.04
C ALA A 337 -9.07 46.11 -31.54
N THR A 338 -9.51 44.94 -32.00
CA THR A 338 -9.86 44.70 -33.41
C THR A 338 -11.33 45.01 -33.75
N GLN A 339 -12.13 45.49 -32.80
CA GLN A 339 -13.53 45.91 -33.03
C GLN A 339 -13.76 47.43 -33.04
N GLY A 340 -12.70 48.26 -33.00
CA GLY A 340 -12.83 49.72 -33.05
C GLY A 340 -11.72 50.40 -33.84
N GLY A 341 -12.02 50.83 -35.06
CA GLY A 341 -11.22 51.84 -35.78
C GLY A 341 -10.99 51.55 -37.26
N ALA A 342 -11.85 52.12 -38.12
CA ALA A 342 -11.67 52.21 -39.56
C ALA A 342 -10.47 53.12 -39.93
N PRO A 343 -9.89 52.99 -41.14
CA PRO A 343 -8.67 53.68 -41.53
C PRO A 343 -8.95 55.08 -42.09
N SER A 344 -8.13 56.07 -41.76
CA SER A 344 -8.03 57.32 -42.51
C SER A 344 -6.58 57.72 -42.73
N THR A 345 -6.30 58.09 -43.97
CA THR A 345 -5.02 58.34 -44.62
C THR A 345 -4.46 59.77 -44.42
N ALA A 346 -3.12 59.84 -44.45
CA ALA A 346 -2.22 60.88 -45.01
C ALA A 346 -2.09 62.27 -44.34
N ALA A 347 -0.86 62.61 -43.90
CA ALA A 347 0.06 63.56 -44.57
C ALA A 347 1.34 63.84 -43.72
N GLU A 348 2.44 64.16 -44.42
CA GLU A 348 3.83 64.35 -43.99
C GLU A 348 4.12 65.67 -43.23
N GLY A 349 5.27 65.76 -42.53
CA GLY A 349 5.99 67.03 -42.31
C GLY A 349 6.77 67.23 -40.99
N ASP A 350 8.06 66.89 -41.02
CA ASP A 350 9.26 67.42 -40.32
C ASP A 350 9.34 67.95 -38.86
N ALA A 351 10.28 67.31 -38.14
CA ALA A 351 11.36 67.79 -37.25
C ALA A 351 11.15 68.84 -36.14
N ALA A 352 11.29 68.41 -34.87
CA ALA A 352 12.17 69.03 -33.85
C ALA A 352 12.22 68.24 -32.50
N ALA A 353 13.45 67.85 -32.10
CA ALA A 353 14.06 67.80 -30.76
C ALA A 353 13.27 67.41 -29.47
N VAL A 354 13.70 66.25 -28.89
CA VAL A 354 13.90 65.94 -27.44
C VAL A 354 12.64 65.62 -26.57
N PRO A 355 12.66 64.70 -25.57
CA PRO A 355 13.72 63.75 -25.13
C PRO A 355 13.31 62.26 -25.24
N LYS A 356 14.34 61.40 -25.18
CA LYS A 356 14.24 59.96 -24.88
C LYS A 356 13.55 59.74 -23.52
N GLN A 357 12.23 59.59 -23.52
CA GLN A 357 11.52 59.02 -22.39
C GLN A 357 11.75 57.51 -22.42
N ARG A 358 12.53 57.01 -21.45
CA ARG A 358 12.64 55.59 -21.14
C ARG A 358 11.23 55.01 -21.05
N LEU A 359 10.88 54.11 -21.97
CA LEU A 359 9.81 53.13 -21.79
C LEU A 359 10.25 52.17 -20.68
N SER A 360 10.17 52.62 -19.44
CA SER A 360 10.46 51.82 -18.25
C SER A 360 9.21 51.74 -17.39
N ALA A 361 8.42 50.71 -17.66
CA ALA A 361 7.64 49.90 -16.72
C ALA A 361 6.53 49.21 -17.53
N SER A 362 6.78 48.01 -18.05
CA SER A 362 5.66 47.12 -18.36
C SER A 362 4.92 46.90 -17.05
N ALA A 363 3.65 47.31 -16.96
CA ALA A 363 2.82 47.03 -15.81
C ALA A 363 2.86 45.51 -15.55
N ALA A 364 3.44 45.10 -14.42
CA ALA A 364 3.56 43.69 -14.08
C ALA A 364 2.14 43.14 -13.88
N ILE A 365 1.73 42.19 -14.71
CA ILE A 365 0.43 41.54 -14.58
C ILE A 365 0.44 40.78 -13.25
N ALA A 366 -0.62 40.94 -12.45
CA ALA A 366 -0.73 40.28 -11.15
C ALA A 366 -0.93 38.77 -11.33
N ARG A 367 -0.26 37.97 -10.49
CA ARG A 367 -0.43 36.51 -10.45
C ARG A 367 -1.86 36.17 -10.00
N PRO A 368 -2.58 35.25 -10.68
CA PRO A 368 -3.85 34.75 -10.19
C PRO A 368 -3.64 34.05 -8.84
N ARG A 369 -4.53 34.34 -7.88
CA ARG A 369 -4.45 33.77 -6.54
C ARG A 369 -5.04 32.36 -6.53
N PRO A 370 -4.54 31.45 -5.67
CA PRO A 370 -5.22 30.19 -5.44
C PRO A 370 -6.67 30.46 -4.97
N PRO A 371 -7.65 29.65 -5.40
CA PRO A 371 -9.03 29.76 -4.95
C PRO A 371 -9.11 29.65 -3.43
N CYS A 372 -9.83 30.59 -2.81
CA CYS A 372 -9.99 30.67 -1.35
C CYS A 372 -11.18 29.85 -0.82
N SER A 373 -12.17 29.58 -1.68
CA SER A 373 -13.38 28.84 -1.33
C SER A 373 -14.10 28.40 -2.60
N TYR A 374 -14.84 27.30 -2.52
CA TYR A 374 -15.71 26.80 -3.59
C TYR A 374 -17.15 26.63 -3.11
N PRO A 375 -18.11 26.49 -4.04
CA PRO A 375 -19.43 25.94 -3.72
C PRO A 375 -19.34 24.62 -2.95
N PRO A 376 -20.36 24.26 -2.16
CA PRO A 376 -20.41 22.96 -1.50
C PRO A 376 -20.29 21.84 -2.52
N THR A 377 -19.51 20.78 -2.23
CA THR A 377 -19.24 19.68 -3.17
C THR A 377 -20.50 18.99 -3.67
N GLU A 378 -21.61 19.05 -2.93
CA GLU A 378 -22.91 18.55 -3.39
C GLU A 378 -23.40 19.23 -4.67
N ALA A 379 -23.11 20.53 -4.83
CA ALA A 379 -23.48 21.28 -6.04
C ALA A 379 -22.81 20.70 -7.30
N LEU A 380 -21.59 20.15 -7.18
CA LEU A 380 -20.87 19.56 -8.32
C LEU A 380 -21.62 18.37 -8.94
N TRP A 381 -22.28 17.54 -8.12
CA TRP A 381 -22.93 16.32 -8.61
C TRP A 381 -24.46 16.36 -8.60
N ARG A 382 -25.09 17.27 -7.83
CA ARG A 382 -26.55 17.43 -7.77
C ARG A 382 -27.12 18.52 -8.67
N CYS A 383 -26.33 19.50 -9.09
CA CYS A 383 -26.79 20.57 -9.98
C CYS A 383 -26.54 20.19 -11.44
N GLU A 384 -27.40 20.61 -12.36
CA GLU A 384 -27.30 20.25 -13.79
C GLU A 384 -26.23 21.10 -14.49
N GLU A 385 -26.08 22.33 -14.00
CA GLU A 385 -25.13 23.33 -14.46
C GLU A 385 -23.67 22.84 -14.39
N ASN A 386 -23.39 21.91 -13.47
CA ASN A 386 -22.08 21.31 -13.23
C ASN A 386 -21.88 19.96 -13.95
N GLU A 387 -22.85 19.44 -14.70
CA GLU A 387 -22.75 18.10 -15.30
C GLU A 387 -21.53 17.96 -16.22
N ALA A 388 -21.24 18.98 -17.04
CA ALA A 388 -20.07 18.99 -17.91
C ALA A 388 -18.75 18.90 -17.12
N LEU A 389 -18.65 19.66 -16.03
CA LEU A 389 -17.46 19.66 -15.17
C LEU A 389 -17.30 18.33 -14.41
N LEU A 390 -18.41 17.76 -13.96
CA LEU A 390 -18.45 16.44 -13.33
C LEU A 390 -17.95 15.35 -14.29
N ARG A 391 -18.40 15.38 -15.57
CA ARG A 391 -17.92 14.47 -16.62
C ARG A 391 -16.43 14.62 -16.86
N VAL A 392 -15.93 15.85 -16.92
CA VAL A 392 -14.49 16.14 -17.06
C VAL A 392 -13.69 15.58 -15.88
N LEU A 393 -14.18 15.75 -14.66
CA LEU A 393 -13.54 15.21 -13.46
C LEU A 393 -13.43 13.68 -13.49
N VAL A 394 -14.55 12.99 -13.73
CA VAL A 394 -14.60 11.53 -13.81
C VAL A 394 -13.73 11.02 -14.95
N PHE A 395 -13.78 11.69 -16.11
CA PHE A 395 -12.92 11.35 -17.24
C PHE A 395 -11.43 11.47 -16.90
N GLY A 396 -11.03 12.56 -16.24
CA GLY A 396 -9.64 12.80 -15.85
C GLY A 396 -9.08 11.68 -14.98
N GLU A 397 -9.82 11.29 -13.93
CA GLU A 397 -9.46 10.17 -13.05
C GLU A 397 -9.38 8.82 -13.78
N LEU A 398 -10.15 8.63 -14.86
CA LEU A 398 -10.20 7.37 -15.60
C LEU A 398 -9.22 7.30 -16.77
N ASN A 399 -8.71 8.41 -17.30
CA ASN A 399 -8.05 8.37 -18.62
C ASN A 399 -6.72 9.13 -18.69
N LEU A 400 -6.49 10.11 -17.83
CA LEU A 400 -5.32 10.98 -17.92
C LEU A 400 -4.15 10.52 -17.02
N LEU A 401 -4.15 9.25 -16.63
CA LEU A 401 -3.06 8.62 -15.89
C LEU A 401 -2.02 8.01 -16.85
N VAL A 402 -0.76 8.36 -16.63
CA VAL A 402 0.38 7.92 -17.44
C VAL A 402 1.43 7.32 -16.52
N SER A 403 2.17 6.32 -17.00
CA SER A 403 3.22 5.62 -16.24
C SER A 403 4.52 6.41 -16.08
N GLU A 404 4.49 7.73 -16.13
CA GLU A 404 5.67 8.58 -15.92
C GLU A 404 5.93 8.74 -14.42
N ASN A 405 7.21 8.84 -14.04
CA ASN A 405 7.57 9.16 -12.67
C ASN A 405 7.56 10.69 -12.50
N PRO A 406 6.59 11.27 -11.76
CA PRO A 406 6.48 12.72 -11.62
C PRO A 406 7.65 13.32 -10.85
N PHE A 407 8.42 12.51 -10.10
CA PHE A 407 9.59 12.99 -9.34
C PHE A 407 10.83 13.21 -10.20
N VAL A 408 10.81 12.76 -11.46
CA VAL A 408 11.81 13.21 -12.44
C VAL A 408 11.59 14.68 -12.78
N ARG A 409 10.31 15.09 -12.91
CA ARG A 409 9.91 16.47 -13.18
C ARG A 409 9.94 17.32 -11.91
N PHE A 410 9.48 16.81 -10.78
CA PHE A 410 9.41 17.52 -9.50
C PHE A 410 10.22 16.78 -8.41
N PRO A 411 11.56 16.82 -8.45
CA PRO A 411 12.40 16.03 -7.54
C PRO A 411 12.21 16.43 -6.07
N ASN A 412 12.01 17.72 -5.79
CA ASN A 412 11.87 18.23 -4.43
C ASN A 412 10.53 17.83 -3.78
N ALA A 413 9.52 17.48 -4.59
CA ALA A 413 8.21 17.08 -4.10
C ALA A 413 8.17 15.62 -3.59
N GLN A 414 9.16 14.78 -3.95
CA GLN A 414 9.15 13.35 -3.61
C GLN A 414 9.05 13.11 -2.10
N ALA A 415 9.90 13.77 -1.33
CA ALA A 415 9.98 13.60 0.12
C ALA A 415 8.73 14.13 0.85
N TYR A 416 8.07 15.13 0.28
CA TYR A 416 6.85 15.72 0.81
C TYR A 416 5.62 14.83 0.55
N LEU A 417 5.52 14.27 -0.66
CA LEU A 417 4.37 13.45 -1.06
C LEU A 417 4.43 12.01 -0.57
N THR A 418 5.63 11.46 -0.48
CA THR A 418 5.84 10.07 -0.05
C THR A 418 6.59 10.07 1.29
N ARG A 419 7.67 9.31 1.40
CA ARG A 419 8.57 9.34 2.55
C ARG A 419 9.95 9.80 2.07
N PRO A 420 10.66 10.63 2.86
CA PRO A 420 12.04 10.94 2.57
C PRO A 420 12.90 9.67 2.60
N SER A 421 13.92 9.63 1.76
CA SER A 421 14.95 8.58 1.83
C SER A 421 15.64 8.64 3.19
N ALA A 422 15.80 7.49 3.86
CA ALA A 422 16.46 7.42 5.17
C ALA A 422 17.97 7.82 5.12
N SER A 423 18.57 7.77 3.93
CA SER A 423 19.93 8.23 3.65
C SER A 423 20.02 9.73 3.37
N ALA A 424 18.90 10.39 3.05
CA ALA A 424 18.88 11.81 2.75
C ALA A 424 18.83 12.63 4.05
N PRO A 425 19.74 13.61 4.25
CA PRO A 425 19.61 14.53 5.37
C PRO A 425 18.35 15.38 5.19
N ALA A 426 17.53 15.49 6.23
CA ALA A 426 16.34 16.34 6.19
C ALA A 426 16.74 17.79 5.92
N VAL A 427 16.26 18.36 4.81
CA VAL A 427 16.35 19.79 4.53
C VAL A 427 15.41 20.49 5.52
N GLY A 428 15.94 21.07 6.60
CA GLY A 428 15.16 21.85 7.56
C GLY A 428 15.35 21.55 9.05
N ALA A 429 16.27 20.66 9.46
CA ALA A 429 16.56 20.45 10.89
C ALA A 429 17.49 21.51 11.53
N ALA A 430 17.79 22.60 10.81
CA ALA A 430 18.49 23.76 11.33
C ALA A 430 17.58 24.99 11.18
N GLY A 431 16.82 25.33 12.24
CA GLY A 431 16.19 26.66 12.35
C GLY A 431 14.70 26.75 12.71
N ALA A 432 13.98 25.66 12.93
CA ALA A 432 12.61 25.74 13.46
C ALA A 432 12.62 25.78 15.00
N SER A 433 13.11 26.90 15.57
CA SER A 433 12.77 27.28 16.94
C SER A 433 11.32 27.72 16.95
N VAL A 434 10.48 26.98 17.67
CA VAL A 434 9.12 27.40 18.01
C VAL A 434 9.25 28.57 18.99
N GLU A 435 9.20 29.80 18.47
CA GLU A 435 8.94 31.00 19.27
C GLU A 435 7.45 31.28 19.28
N GLY A 436 6.84 31.19 20.46
CA GLY A 436 5.47 31.61 20.70
C GLY A 436 4.79 30.91 21.87
N ALA A 437 5.20 31.23 23.11
CA ALA A 437 4.28 31.41 24.25
C ALA A 437 5.05 31.79 25.53
N ASP A 438 4.65 32.94 26.06
CA ASP A 438 4.63 33.36 27.45
C ASP A 438 5.93 33.80 28.14
N GLY A 439 6.02 35.13 28.27
CA GLY A 439 6.96 35.82 29.13
C GLY A 439 6.56 35.77 30.60
N SER A 440 7.58 35.65 31.44
CA SER A 440 7.58 36.19 32.79
C SER A 440 9.03 36.50 33.17
N GLY A 441 9.28 37.77 33.49
CA GLY A 441 10.60 38.36 33.60
C GLY A 441 11.43 37.89 34.80
N GLY A 442 12.74 37.86 34.57
CA GLY A 442 13.78 37.84 35.60
C GLY A 442 15.03 38.53 35.05
N PRO A 443 15.74 39.36 35.83
CA PRO A 443 16.87 40.13 35.35
C PRO A 443 18.09 39.21 35.10
N PRO A 444 18.91 39.47 34.07
CA PRO A 444 20.10 38.66 33.80
C PRO A 444 21.20 38.94 34.83
N PRO A 445 21.93 37.92 35.33
CA PRO A 445 23.09 38.11 36.19
C PRO A 445 24.29 38.65 35.39
N PRO A 446 25.22 39.38 36.04
CA PRO A 446 26.23 40.16 35.34
C PRO A 446 27.38 39.30 34.79
N TYR A 447 27.88 39.76 33.66
CA TYR A 447 29.12 39.41 32.98
C TYR A 447 30.25 38.96 33.93
N ARG A 448 30.74 37.72 33.74
CA ARG A 448 32.14 37.38 34.03
C ARG A 448 32.93 37.28 32.72
N ARG A 449 33.85 38.24 32.60
CA ARG A 449 34.86 38.42 31.58
C ARG A 449 36.01 37.44 31.82
N GLY A 450 36.44 36.72 30.79
CA GLY A 450 37.79 36.14 30.75
C GLY A 450 37.91 34.80 30.03
N GLY A 451 38.65 34.78 28.92
CA GLY A 451 39.24 33.55 28.35
C GLY A 451 38.91 33.35 26.88
N GLY A 452 39.60 34.06 25.98
CA GLY A 452 39.48 33.86 24.55
C GLY A 452 40.06 32.52 24.10
N HIS A 453 39.24 31.71 23.43
CA HIS A 453 39.72 30.81 22.38
C HIS A 453 39.01 31.17 21.08
N ARG A 454 39.81 31.70 20.15
CA ARG A 454 39.45 31.87 18.74
C ARG A 454 39.24 30.50 18.11
N GLY A 455 38.06 30.31 17.51
CA GLY A 455 37.91 29.74 16.19
C GLY A 455 37.79 28.22 16.07
N VAL A 456 36.53 27.73 16.09
CA VAL A 456 36.01 26.82 15.06
C VAL A 456 34.56 27.21 14.81
N SER A 457 34.30 27.91 13.71
CA SER A 457 32.98 27.91 13.07
C SER A 457 32.79 26.55 12.41
N SER A 458 31.84 25.75 12.88
CA SER A 458 31.07 24.83 12.02
C SER A 458 29.90 24.21 12.81
N ASP A 459 28.70 24.37 12.28
CA ASP A 459 27.46 23.65 12.58
C ASP A 459 26.95 23.69 14.02
N SER A 460 25.87 24.47 14.22
CA SER A 460 24.92 24.37 15.32
C SER A 460 24.12 23.06 15.25
N GLY A 461 24.83 21.92 15.22
CA GLY A 461 24.27 20.58 15.17
C GLY A 461 24.49 19.83 16.49
N VAL A 462 23.41 19.29 17.05
CA VAL A 462 23.46 18.38 18.20
C VAL A 462 24.28 17.13 17.83
N THR A 463 25.34 16.81 18.58
CA THR A 463 26.21 15.64 18.29
C THR A 463 25.54 14.33 18.74
N LEU A 464 25.91 13.19 18.15
CA LEU A 464 25.33 11.89 18.54
C LEU A 464 25.62 11.58 20.01
N SER A 465 26.82 11.91 20.50
CA SER A 465 27.19 11.78 21.90
C SER A 465 26.27 12.58 22.84
N SER A 466 25.83 13.78 22.43
CA SER A 466 24.89 14.59 23.22
C SER A 466 23.47 14.01 23.25
N VAL A 467 22.98 13.45 22.14
CA VAL A 467 21.68 12.73 22.11
C VAL A 467 21.71 11.50 23.01
N ILE A 468 22.84 10.77 23.04
CA ILE A 468 23.00 9.62 23.95
C ILE A 468 23.04 10.09 25.40
N ALA A 469 23.72 11.20 25.69
CA ALA A 469 23.74 11.78 27.04
C ALA A 469 22.33 12.19 27.50
N GLU A 470 21.52 12.79 26.62
CA GLU A 470 20.14 13.14 26.91
C GLU A 470 19.28 11.91 27.22
N LYS A 471 19.38 10.83 26.41
CA LYS A 471 18.67 9.57 26.66
C LYS A 471 19.13 8.85 27.94
N ARG A 472 20.39 9.00 28.33
CA ARG A 472 20.92 8.45 29.60
C ARG A 472 20.39 9.22 30.81
N GLY A 473 19.98 10.47 30.61
CA GLY A 473 19.59 11.38 31.67
C GLY A 473 20.74 11.67 32.65
N HIS A 474 20.40 12.34 33.75
CA HIS A 474 21.36 12.72 34.79
C HIS A 474 21.62 11.61 35.83
N LEU A 475 20.86 10.50 35.79
CA LEU A 475 20.97 9.38 36.75
C LEU A 475 22.12 8.42 36.44
N LEU A 476 22.64 8.45 35.22
CA LEU A 476 23.79 7.66 34.80
C LEU A 476 25.00 8.56 34.63
N ALA A 477 26.20 8.04 34.93
CA ALA A 477 27.43 8.78 34.72
C ALA A 477 27.56 9.26 33.25
N PRO A 478 28.07 10.49 33.03
CA PRO A 478 28.26 11.02 31.69
C PRO A 478 29.24 10.13 30.92
N LEU A 479 29.10 10.10 29.60
CA LEU A 479 30.05 9.41 28.73
C LEU A 479 31.45 10.02 28.91
N SER A 480 32.47 9.18 29.00
CA SER A 480 33.84 9.69 29.01
C SER A 480 34.12 10.42 27.70
N ARG A 481 34.92 11.49 27.75
CA ARG A 481 35.20 12.33 26.58
C ARG A 481 35.78 11.52 25.40
N ASN A 482 36.59 10.50 25.69
CA ASN A 482 37.14 9.60 24.67
C ASN A 482 36.05 8.77 23.99
N VAL A 483 35.08 8.24 24.75
CA VAL A 483 33.95 7.49 24.20
C VAL A 483 33.03 8.40 23.40
N ALA A 484 32.76 9.62 23.89
CA ALA A 484 31.99 10.62 23.15
C ALA A 484 32.64 10.95 21.80
N MET A 485 33.96 11.22 21.77
CA MET A 485 34.69 11.45 20.52
C MET A 485 34.66 10.25 19.57
N MET A 486 34.78 9.01 20.08
CA MET A 486 34.67 7.81 19.23
C MET A 486 33.26 7.64 18.63
N ILE A 487 32.22 7.93 19.42
CA ILE A 487 30.83 7.90 18.96
C ILE A 487 30.60 8.94 17.87
N ASP A 488 31.11 10.17 18.05
CA ASP A 488 30.94 11.24 17.08
C ASP A 488 31.75 10.99 15.80
N ASN A 489 32.96 10.40 15.92
CA ASN A 489 33.71 9.90 14.76
C ASN A 489 32.91 8.84 13.99
N ARG A 490 32.28 7.90 14.69
CA ARG A 490 31.41 6.90 14.07
C ARG A 490 30.19 7.52 13.40
N ALA A 491 29.57 8.53 14.01
CA ALA A 491 28.45 9.26 13.42
C ALA A 491 28.86 9.91 12.08
N ASN A 492 30.04 10.52 12.03
CA ASN A 492 30.59 11.10 10.81
C ASN A 492 30.88 10.04 9.74
N ASP A 493 31.44 8.89 10.12
CA ASP A 493 31.66 7.79 9.18
C ASP A 493 30.34 7.23 8.61
N VAL A 494 29.30 7.08 9.44
CA VAL A 494 27.97 6.66 8.99
C VAL A 494 27.36 7.71 8.06
N ARG A 495 27.50 9.00 8.36
CA ARG A 495 27.04 10.09 7.47
C ARG A 495 27.71 10.03 6.10
N ARG A 496 29.02 9.76 6.05
CA ARG A 496 29.76 9.58 4.78
C ARG A 496 29.27 8.35 4.01
N LEU A 497 28.96 7.25 4.70
CA LEU A 497 28.41 6.05 4.07
C LEU A 497 27.02 6.33 3.47
N GLN A 498 26.14 7.01 4.21
CA GLN A 498 24.80 7.39 3.73
C GLN A 498 24.87 8.26 2.47
N GLN A 499 25.72 9.29 2.47
CA GLN A 499 25.94 10.17 1.32
C GLN A 499 26.52 9.43 0.11
N ARG A 500 27.40 8.45 0.35
CA ARG A 500 28.01 7.66 -0.72
C ARG A 500 26.98 6.73 -1.39
N TYR A 501 26.20 6.01 -0.60
CA TYR A 501 25.34 4.93 -1.10
C TYR A 501 23.94 5.36 -1.51
N GLU A 502 23.48 6.57 -1.18
CA GLU A 502 22.11 7.04 -1.48
C GLU A 502 21.68 6.81 -2.94
N ARG A 503 22.52 7.20 -3.91
CA ARG A 503 22.20 7.05 -5.34
C ARG A 503 22.37 5.62 -5.82
N GLU A 504 23.41 4.94 -5.35
CA GLU A 504 23.72 3.55 -5.71
C GLU A 504 22.60 2.62 -5.24
N ASP A 505 22.17 2.74 -3.98
CA ASP A 505 21.10 1.93 -3.39
C ASP A 505 19.77 2.14 -4.13
N ALA A 506 19.40 3.37 -4.46
CA ALA A 506 18.16 3.65 -5.19
C ALA A 506 18.16 3.02 -6.60
N ALA A 507 19.27 3.15 -7.34
CA ALA A 507 19.39 2.60 -8.68
C ALA A 507 19.47 1.06 -8.67
N LEU A 508 20.24 0.48 -7.75
CA LEU A 508 20.35 -0.96 -7.57
C LEU A 508 19.01 -1.56 -7.14
N PHE A 509 18.26 -0.91 -6.26
CA PHE A 509 16.95 -1.37 -5.83
C PHE A 509 15.94 -1.39 -6.99
N GLN A 510 15.89 -0.34 -7.81
CA GLN A 510 15.03 -0.34 -9.01
C GLN A 510 15.43 -1.43 -10.02
N THR A 511 16.74 -1.67 -10.18
CA THR A 511 17.26 -2.74 -11.07
C THR A 511 16.90 -4.13 -10.53
N MET A 512 17.01 -4.32 -9.22
CA MET A 512 16.63 -5.54 -8.51
C MET A 512 15.13 -5.83 -8.68
N LEU A 513 14.29 -4.82 -8.50
CA LEU A 513 12.84 -4.93 -8.71
C LEU A 513 12.48 -5.27 -10.16
N ARG A 514 13.22 -4.81 -11.16
CA ARG A 514 12.94 -5.08 -12.60
C ARG A 514 13.40 -6.45 -13.08
N GLY A 515 14.18 -7.16 -12.28
CA GLY A 515 14.58 -8.52 -12.60
C GLY A 515 16.03 -8.67 -13.06
N GLY A 516 16.99 -7.99 -12.42
CA GLY A 516 18.42 -8.27 -12.61
C GLY A 516 18.80 -9.72 -12.26
N THR A 517 20.08 -10.07 -12.38
CA THR A 517 20.63 -11.44 -12.24
C THR A 517 20.16 -12.27 -11.03
N HIS A 518 19.68 -11.63 -9.95
CA HIS A 518 19.16 -12.30 -8.75
C HIS A 518 17.66 -12.65 -8.78
N ALA A 519 16.87 -12.08 -9.70
CA ALA A 519 15.44 -12.35 -9.81
C ALA A 519 15.12 -13.60 -10.63
N GLU A 520 16.03 -14.01 -11.53
CA GLU A 520 15.90 -15.27 -12.28
C GLU A 520 15.97 -16.49 -11.35
N GLU A 521 16.78 -16.41 -10.29
CA GLU A 521 16.95 -17.49 -9.32
C GLU A 521 15.73 -17.65 -8.38
N ASN A 522 15.01 -16.55 -8.07
CA ASN A 522 13.86 -16.56 -7.16
C ASN A 522 12.89 -15.38 -7.41
N PRO A 523 12.00 -15.47 -8.40
CA PRO A 523 11.09 -14.37 -8.77
C PRO A 523 10.07 -14.01 -7.66
N GLY A 524 9.90 -14.87 -6.65
CA GLY A 524 9.04 -14.61 -5.49
C GLY A 524 9.65 -13.73 -4.40
N LEU A 525 10.97 -13.47 -4.42
CA LEU A 525 11.63 -12.67 -3.38
C LEU A 525 11.31 -11.17 -3.46
N TYR A 526 11.12 -10.65 -4.68
CA TYR A 526 10.91 -9.23 -4.95
C TYR A 526 9.59 -9.00 -5.70
N SER A 527 8.50 -9.46 -5.09
CA SER A 527 7.15 -9.32 -5.63
C SER A 527 6.23 -8.65 -4.61
N SER A 528 5.49 -7.64 -5.07
CA SER A 528 4.42 -6.99 -4.32
C SER A 528 3.23 -6.76 -5.24
N TYR A 529 2.15 -6.22 -4.70
CA TYR A 529 1.02 -5.80 -5.52
C TYR A 529 1.32 -4.55 -6.36
N SER A 530 2.17 -3.63 -5.87
CA SER A 530 2.27 -2.25 -6.39
C SER A 530 3.68 -1.63 -6.42
N ASP A 531 4.75 -2.42 -6.53
CA ASP A 531 6.14 -1.92 -6.63
C ASP A 531 6.50 -1.52 -8.07
N TRP A 532 5.74 -0.59 -8.65
CA TRP A 532 6.02 -0.07 -9.99
C TRP A 532 7.12 0.99 -9.97
N SER A 533 7.78 1.19 -11.11
CA SER A 533 8.74 2.29 -11.27
C SER A 533 8.09 3.66 -11.46
N TYR A 534 6.77 3.69 -11.64
CA TYR A 534 5.97 4.89 -11.82
C TYR A 534 5.09 5.13 -10.61
N PHE A 535 4.64 6.38 -10.44
CA PHE A 535 3.74 6.74 -9.36
C PHE A 535 2.29 6.67 -9.84
N ASN A 536 1.43 6.03 -9.06
CA ASN A 536 -0.01 5.98 -9.34
C ASN A 536 -0.79 6.57 -8.15
N PRO A 537 -1.41 7.76 -8.30
CA PRO A 537 -2.21 8.37 -7.23
C PRO A 537 -3.47 7.58 -6.89
N ARG A 538 -3.87 6.62 -7.73
CA ARG A 538 -5.04 5.75 -7.54
C ARG A 538 -4.67 4.33 -7.12
N ALA A 539 -3.41 4.10 -6.77
CA ALA A 539 -2.94 2.80 -6.28
C ALA A 539 -3.89 2.27 -5.19
N VAL A 540 -4.38 1.06 -5.39
CA VAL A 540 -5.29 0.37 -4.49
C VAL A 540 -4.55 0.03 -3.22
N ARG A 541 -5.26 0.12 -2.10
CA ARG A 541 -4.74 -0.26 -0.79
C ARG A 541 -4.34 -1.73 -0.79
N ALA A 542 -3.13 -2.02 -0.29
CA ALA A 542 -2.59 -3.37 -0.29
C ALA A 542 -3.49 -4.37 0.49
N GLU A 543 -4.21 -3.88 1.50
CA GLU A 543 -5.14 -4.67 2.31
C GLU A 543 -6.32 -5.22 1.49
N GLU A 544 -6.81 -4.49 0.49
CA GLU A 544 -7.90 -4.92 -0.37
C GLU A 544 -7.47 -6.11 -1.23
N ARG A 545 -6.27 -6.04 -1.82
CA ARG A 545 -5.68 -7.13 -2.60
C ARG A 545 -5.32 -8.32 -1.71
N ASP A 546 -4.79 -8.09 -0.51
CA ASP A 546 -4.50 -9.16 0.46
C ASP A 546 -5.77 -9.90 0.92
N ALA A 547 -6.86 -9.17 1.17
CA ALA A 547 -8.13 -9.77 1.54
C ALA A 547 -8.66 -10.71 0.44
N LEU A 548 -8.54 -10.33 -0.83
CA LEU A 548 -8.89 -11.19 -1.95
C LEU A 548 -7.93 -12.38 -2.07
N SER A 549 -6.62 -12.17 -1.98
CA SER A 549 -5.61 -13.23 -2.01
C SER A 549 -5.85 -14.29 -0.93
N ARG A 550 -6.15 -13.89 0.32
CA ARG A 550 -6.48 -14.82 1.40
C ARG A 550 -7.74 -15.63 1.11
N GLN A 551 -8.76 -15.02 0.53
CA GLN A 551 -9.98 -15.72 0.11
C GLN A 551 -9.71 -16.72 -1.01
N THR A 552 -8.83 -16.38 -1.97
CA THR A 552 -8.44 -17.26 -3.07
C THR A 552 -7.66 -18.46 -2.53
N VAL A 553 -6.69 -18.25 -1.63
CA VAL A 553 -5.96 -19.37 -0.99
C VAL A 553 -6.90 -20.29 -0.23
N ALA A 554 -7.90 -19.74 0.46
CA ALA A 554 -8.91 -20.56 1.14
C ALA A 554 -9.78 -21.36 0.15
N ALA A 555 -10.14 -20.78 -0.99
CA ALA A 555 -10.89 -21.47 -2.05
C ALA A 555 -10.03 -22.57 -2.72
N LEU A 556 -8.74 -22.32 -2.98
CA LEU A 556 -7.80 -23.32 -3.48
C LEU A 556 -7.67 -24.52 -2.55
N LYS A 557 -7.56 -24.29 -1.23
CA LYS A 557 -7.55 -25.38 -0.23
C LYS A 557 -8.82 -26.22 -0.28
N ARG A 558 -10.00 -25.58 -0.39
CA ARG A 558 -11.28 -26.30 -0.52
C ARG A 558 -11.37 -27.10 -1.82
N TYR A 559 -10.80 -26.57 -2.91
CA TYR A 559 -10.73 -27.29 -4.18
C TYR A 559 -9.85 -28.54 -4.06
N ASP A 560 -8.70 -28.42 -3.40
CA ASP A 560 -7.78 -29.55 -3.17
C ASP A 560 -8.38 -30.61 -2.23
N GLU A 561 -9.04 -30.17 -1.14
CA GLU A 561 -9.74 -31.07 -0.22
C GLU A 561 -10.79 -31.94 -0.91
N ALA A 562 -11.46 -31.41 -1.95
CA ALA A 562 -12.44 -32.17 -2.73
C ALA A 562 -11.83 -33.40 -3.42
N SER A 563 -10.53 -33.38 -3.75
CA SER A 563 -9.84 -34.52 -4.37
C SER A 563 -9.95 -35.80 -3.52
N LYS A 564 -9.89 -35.68 -2.19
CA LYS A 564 -10.04 -36.83 -1.26
C LYS A 564 -11.43 -37.48 -1.33
N ASN A 565 -12.43 -36.69 -1.72
CA ASN A 565 -13.82 -37.11 -1.84
C ASN A 565 -14.14 -37.64 -3.24
N LEU A 566 -13.49 -37.13 -4.27
CA LEU A 566 -13.66 -37.56 -5.66
C LEU A 566 -12.95 -38.89 -5.94
N TYR A 567 -11.75 -39.03 -5.41
CA TYR A 567 -10.84 -40.12 -5.70
C TYR A 567 -10.62 -41.02 -4.46
N ARG A 568 -10.06 -42.20 -4.69
CA ARG A 568 -9.67 -43.15 -3.64
C ARG A 568 -8.41 -43.91 -4.05
N ILE A 569 -7.69 -44.41 -3.05
CA ILE A 569 -6.64 -45.41 -3.26
C ILE A 569 -7.23 -46.75 -3.71
N GLY A 570 -6.37 -47.64 -4.21
CA GLY A 570 -6.73 -49.00 -4.58
C GLY A 570 -7.39 -49.77 -3.43
N PHE A 571 -8.26 -50.73 -3.74
CA PHE A 571 -8.91 -51.55 -2.71
C PHE A 571 -7.88 -52.36 -1.91
N GLU A 572 -6.98 -53.05 -2.61
CA GLU A 572 -5.90 -53.85 -1.99
C GLU A 572 -4.95 -52.99 -1.17
N GLU A 573 -4.64 -51.77 -1.62
CA GLU A 573 -3.82 -50.82 -0.86
C GLU A 573 -4.52 -50.34 0.41
N ALA A 574 -5.83 -50.10 0.34
CA ALA A 574 -6.62 -49.75 1.51
C ALA A 574 -6.72 -50.91 2.51
N GLU A 575 -6.86 -52.15 2.02
CA GLU A 575 -6.86 -53.36 2.84
C GLU A 575 -5.50 -53.59 3.51
N ALA A 576 -4.40 -53.50 2.73
CA ALA A 576 -3.05 -53.55 3.24
C ALA A 576 -2.81 -52.48 4.32
N LYS A 577 -3.28 -51.25 4.11
CA LYS A 577 -3.21 -50.18 5.11
C LYS A 577 -4.06 -50.45 6.34
N ALA A 578 -5.20 -51.13 6.19
CA ALA A 578 -6.07 -51.50 7.31
C ALA A 578 -5.49 -52.61 8.19
N THR A 579 -4.51 -53.38 7.70
CA THR A 579 -3.78 -54.35 8.54
C THR A 579 -3.02 -53.68 9.67
N THR A 580 -2.47 -52.47 9.43
CA THR A 580 -1.89 -51.63 10.46
C THR A 580 -2.98 -50.82 11.15
N ARG A 581 -3.42 -51.29 12.32
CA ARG A 581 -4.38 -50.59 13.17
C ARG A 581 -3.71 -49.37 13.83
N ALA A 582 -4.47 -48.28 13.95
CA ALA A 582 -4.11 -47.21 14.85
C ALA A 582 -4.10 -47.74 16.29
N VAL A 583 -2.97 -47.58 16.98
CA VAL A 583 -2.77 -47.99 18.37
C VAL A 583 -2.32 -46.75 19.14
N GLU A 584 -3.09 -46.42 20.17
CA GLU A 584 -2.80 -45.31 21.06
C GLU A 584 -1.40 -45.46 21.68
N GLY A 585 -0.62 -44.37 21.65
CA GLY A 585 0.75 -44.36 22.19
C GLY A 585 1.82 -44.94 21.27
N VAL A 586 1.47 -45.50 20.11
CA VAL A 586 2.44 -46.05 19.13
C VAL A 586 2.38 -45.30 17.81
N ASN A 587 1.24 -45.33 17.13
CA ASN A 587 1.07 -44.79 15.78
C ASN A 587 0.12 -43.58 15.71
N ASP A 588 -0.56 -43.28 16.81
CA ASP A 588 -1.38 -42.07 16.94
C ASP A 588 -0.54 -40.90 17.43
N ALA A 589 -0.81 -39.72 16.87
CA ALA A 589 -0.17 -38.48 17.32
C ALA A 589 -0.49 -38.22 18.81
N PRO A 590 0.47 -37.75 19.60
CA PRO A 590 0.26 -37.51 21.03
C PRO A 590 -0.81 -36.42 21.25
N SER A 591 -1.55 -36.51 22.35
CA SER A 591 -2.63 -35.56 22.68
C SER A 591 -2.14 -34.13 22.93
N TYR A 592 -0.85 -33.95 23.23
CA TYR A 592 -0.21 -32.68 23.57
C TYR A 592 0.51 -32.02 22.38
N LEU A 593 -0.02 -32.16 21.17
CA LEU A 593 0.54 -31.46 20.00
C LEU A 593 0.72 -29.96 20.27
N PRO A 594 1.79 -29.35 19.75
CA PRO A 594 2.06 -27.94 19.99
C PRO A 594 0.93 -27.12 19.38
N THR A 595 0.11 -26.52 20.24
CA THR A 595 -0.97 -25.62 19.84
C THR A 595 -0.94 -24.41 20.76
N LEU A 596 -1.29 -23.23 20.24
CA LEU A 596 -1.28 -22.02 21.06
C LEU A 596 -2.18 -22.14 22.33
N PRO A 597 -3.40 -22.71 22.26
CA PRO A 597 -4.23 -22.91 23.45
C PRO A 597 -3.58 -23.82 24.50
N HIS A 598 -2.87 -24.88 24.09
CA HIS A 598 -2.13 -25.76 25.01
C HIS A 598 -1.10 -24.97 25.84
N PHE A 599 -0.28 -24.15 25.20
CA PHE A 599 0.71 -23.33 25.91
C PHE A 599 0.07 -22.21 26.75
N VAL A 600 -1.03 -21.61 26.31
CA VAL A 600 -1.78 -20.64 27.12
C VAL A 600 -2.33 -21.31 28.38
N ALA A 601 -2.90 -22.50 28.24
CA ALA A 601 -3.40 -23.29 29.38
C ALA A 601 -2.25 -23.66 30.33
N LEU A 602 -1.09 -24.05 29.80
CA LEU A 602 0.09 -24.40 30.60
C LEU A 602 0.60 -23.22 31.44
N VAL A 603 0.67 -22.03 30.86
CA VAL A 603 1.06 -20.81 31.58
C VAL A 603 -0.01 -20.41 32.61
N LYS A 604 -1.29 -20.44 32.23
CA LYS A 604 -2.42 -20.11 33.13
C LYS A 604 -2.60 -21.12 34.26
N LYS A 605 -2.20 -22.39 34.06
CA LYS A 605 -2.23 -23.44 35.09
C LYS A 605 -1.28 -23.15 36.24
N ASN A 606 -0.30 -22.26 36.06
CA ASN A 606 0.54 -21.84 37.17
C ASN A 606 -0.31 -21.19 38.28
N PRO A 607 -0.20 -21.64 39.54
CA PRO A 607 -1.11 -21.23 40.60
C PRO A 607 -1.04 -19.72 40.89
N GLN A 608 0.16 -19.12 40.86
CA GLN A 608 0.32 -17.69 41.12
C GLN A 608 -0.25 -16.85 39.97
N VAL A 609 -0.04 -17.26 38.71
CA VAL A 609 -0.64 -16.59 37.54
C VAL A 609 -2.17 -16.70 37.56
N SER A 610 -2.70 -17.89 37.86
CA SER A 610 -4.14 -18.11 37.99
C SER A 610 -4.75 -17.24 39.09
N PHE A 611 -4.12 -17.20 40.26
CA PHE A 611 -4.58 -16.40 41.39
C PHE A 611 -4.57 -14.90 41.09
N LEU A 612 -3.50 -14.39 40.45
CA LEU A 612 -3.46 -13.00 39.99
C LEU A 612 -4.58 -12.70 38.98
N SER A 613 -4.82 -13.61 38.03
CA SER A 613 -5.82 -13.42 36.97
C SER A 613 -7.27 -13.45 37.48
N HIS A 614 -7.56 -14.22 38.53
CA HIS A 614 -8.93 -14.47 38.99
C HIS A 614 -9.30 -13.79 40.31
N VAL A 615 -8.34 -13.53 41.19
CA VAL A 615 -8.61 -13.13 42.58
C VAL A 615 -7.96 -11.79 42.94
N ALA A 616 -6.67 -11.63 42.67
CA ALA A 616 -5.90 -10.51 43.24
C ALA A 616 -5.87 -9.23 42.39
N LEU A 617 -5.92 -9.32 41.06
CA LEU A 617 -5.95 -8.12 40.22
C LEU A 617 -7.36 -7.52 40.17
N PRO A 618 -7.51 -6.19 40.33
CA PRO A 618 -8.82 -5.54 40.32
C PRO A 618 -9.47 -5.62 38.94
N GLU A 619 -10.77 -5.89 38.91
CA GLU A 619 -11.54 -5.82 37.67
C GLU A 619 -11.81 -4.36 37.29
N ALA A 620 -11.71 -4.03 36.00
CA ALA A 620 -11.82 -2.67 35.47
C ALA A 620 -13.18 -1.98 35.71
N TYR A 621 -14.16 -2.66 36.34
CA TYR A 621 -15.52 -2.16 36.54
C TYR A 621 -15.68 -1.24 37.77
N SER A 622 -14.69 -1.10 38.65
CA SER A 622 -14.89 -0.40 39.95
C SER A 622 -14.03 0.86 40.17
N SER A 623 -13.28 1.36 39.18
CA SER A 623 -12.55 2.64 39.33
C SER A 623 -13.15 3.74 38.45
N ALA A 624 -13.74 4.76 39.08
CA ALA A 624 -14.41 5.90 38.44
C ALA A 624 -13.49 6.90 37.70
N SER A 625 -12.29 6.48 37.27
CA SER A 625 -11.48 7.27 36.33
C SER A 625 -10.67 6.35 35.40
N PRO A 626 -11.11 6.11 34.16
CA PRO A 626 -10.24 5.53 33.16
C PRO A 626 -9.20 6.58 32.75
N SER A 627 -7.95 6.45 33.18
CA SER A 627 -6.87 7.19 32.53
C SER A 627 -6.65 6.60 31.13
N PRO A 628 -6.68 7.40 30.06
CA PRO A 628 -6.71 6.89 28.68
C PRO A 628 -5.38 6.27 28.19
N THR A 629 -4.39 6.08 29.07
CA THR A 629 -3.01 5.74 28.70
C THR A 629 -2.46 4.46 29.32
N ARG A 630 -3.19 3.75 30.19
CA ARG A 630 -2.73 2.49 30.80
C ARG A 630 -3.71 1.35 30.52
N LEU A 631 -3.22 0.28 29.90
CA LEU A 631 -3.93 -1.00 29.86
C LEU A 631 -4.25 -1.42 31.30
N SER A 632 -5.44 -1.97 31.55
CA SER A 632 -5.72 -2.60 32.84
C SER A 632 -4.66 -3.65 33.14
N GLU A 633 -4.19 -3.74 34.39
CA GLU A 633 -3.18 -4.71 34.80
C GLU A 633 -3.59 -6.16 34.44
N LYS A 634 -4.90 -6.45 34.45
CA LYS A 634 -5.46 -7.72 33.97
C LYS A 634 -5.22 -7.95 32.48
N GLN A 635 -5.45 -6.93 31.64
CA GLN A 635 -5.15 -7.00 30.19
C GLN A 635 -3.64 -7.11 29.93
N GLN A 636 -2.82 -6.46 30.75
CA GLN A 636 -1.37 -6.58 30.67
C GLN A 636 -0.91 -8.01 31.02
N LEU A 637 -1.45 -8.61 32.08
CA LEU A 637 -1.19 -10.01 32.45
C LEU A 637 -1.57 -10.95 31.29
N GLU A 638 -2.78 -10.81 30.73
CA GLU A 638 -3.25 -11.61 29.60
C GLU A 638 -2.34 -11.48 28.37
N LYS A 639 -1.92 -10.26 28.05
CA LYS A 639 -0.97 -9.99 26.96
C LYS A 639 0.37 -10.71 27.18
N LEU A 640 0.92 -10.66 28.40
CA LEU A 640 2.20 -11.31 28.74
C LEU A 640 2.08 -12.84 28.68
N ILE A 641 0.96 -13.40 29.16
CA ILE A 641 0.67 -14.84 29.03
C ILE A 641 0.66 -15.26 27.55
N VAL A 642 -0.04 -14.53 26.69
CA VAL A 642 -0.12 -14.83 25.26
C VAL A 642 1.24 -14.67 24.58
N GLN A 643 2.04 -13.67 24.97
CA GLN A 643 3.40 -13.48 24.44
C GLN A 643 4.31 -14.66 24.75
N LEU A 644 4.33 -15.12 26.01
CA LEU A 644 5.10 -16.30 26.41
C LEU A 644 4.58 -17.56 25.70
N ALA A 645 3.27 -17.78 25.69
CA ALA A 645 2.67 -18.94 25.01
C ALA A 645 3.00 -18.98 23.51
N ARG A 646 2.96 -17.83 22.81
CA ARG A 646 3.36 -17.73 21.40
C ARG A 646 4.85 -18.03 21.19
N ALA A 647 5.71 -17.62 22.11
CA ALA A 647 7.14 -17.89 22.02
C ALA A 647 7.45 -19.38 22.26
N LEU A 648 6.81 -20.01 23.25
CA LEU A 648 6.91 -21.46 23.50
C LEU A 648 6.38 -22.26 22.30
N TYR A 649 5.21 -21.90 21.78
CA TYR A 649 4.62 -22.51 20.60
C TYR A 649 5.55 -22.48 19.38
N ARG A 650 6.17 -21.33 19.07
CA ARG A 650 7.14 -21.22 17.97
C ARG A 650 8.43 -21.99 18.23
N THR A 651 8.84 -22.13 19.48
CA THR A 651 10.01 -22.94 19.86
C THR A 651 9.70 -24.42 19.65
N ALA A 652 8.50 -24.87 20.00
CA ALA A 652 8.04 -26.24 19.81
C ALA A 652 7.92 -26.62 18.32
N LEU A 653 7.30 -25.77 17.49
CA LEU A 653 7.19 -26.03 16.05
C LEU A 653 8.55 -26.22 15.35
N GLU A 654 9.54 -25.42 15.73
CA GLU A 654 10.87 -25.43 15.12
C GLU A 654 11.92 -26.14 16.01
N PHE A 655 11.49 -26.98 16.94
CA PHE A 655 12.38 -27.62 17.92
C PHE A 655 13.44 -28.51 17.26
N HIS A 656 13.09 -29.14 16.15
CA HIS A 656 13.97 -29.98 15.35
C HIS A 656 15.10 -29.21 14.64
N LYS A 657 14.98 -27.88 14.44
CA LYS A 657 16.00 -27.05 13.77
C LYS A 657 16.81 -26.23 14.76
N GLN A 658 18.03 -26.66 15.05
CA GLN A 658 18.90 -26.04 16.05
C GLN A 658 19.04 -24.50 15.92
N PRO A 659 19.31 -23.89 14.74
CA PRO A 659 19.46 -22.44 14.65
C PRO A 659 18.18 -21.68 15.01
N LEU A 660 17.03 -22.13 14.51
CA LEU A 660 15.73 -21.50 14.79
C LEU A 660 15.29 -21.74 16.23
N ARG A 661 15.52 -22.94 16.76
CA ARG A 661 15.26 -23.27 18.17
C ARG A 661 15.99 -22.31 19.10
N ARG A 662 17.28 -22.06 18.89
CA ARG A 662 18.08 -21.14 19.73
C ARG A 662 17.56 -19.71 19.67
N VAL A 663 17.20 -19.20 18.50
CA VAL A 663 16.61 -17.85 18.35
C VAL A 663 15.23 -17.77 19.01
N ASN A 664 14.37 -18.77 18.83
CA ASN A 664 13.05 -18.80 19.44
C ASN A 664 13.13 -18.97 20.97
N ARG A 665 14.14 -19.69 21.48
CA ARG A 665 14.44 -19.75 22.92
C ARG A 665 14.76 -18.38 23.50
N GLN A 666 15.54 -17.54 22.81
CA GLN A 666 15.78 -16.16 23.28
C GLN A 666 14.48 -15.36 23.38
N LYS A 667 13.57 -15.51 22.40
CA LYS A 667 12.23 -14.89 22.47
C LYS A 667 11.42 -15.40 23.67
N ALA A 668 11.49 -16.71 23.95
CA ALA A 668 10.83 -17.31 25.10
C ALA A 668 11.42 -16.81 26.42
N GLN A 669 12.75 -16.64 26.53
CA GLN A 669 13.42 -16.08 27.70
C GLN A 669 12.99 -14.63 27.96
N VAL A 670 12.97 -13.78 26.93
CA VAL A 670 12.48 -12.39 27.06
C VAL A 670 11.00 -12.34 27.47
N ALA A 671 10.16 -13.17 26.86
CA ALA A 671 8.74 -13.20 27.21
C ALA A 671 8.51 -13.73 28.64
N ALA A 672 9.30 -14.72 29.07
CA ALA A 672 9.23 -15.29 30.40
C ALA A 672 9.69 -14.28 31.46
N SER A 673 10.82 -13.59 31.26
CA SER A 673 11.33 -12.61 32.21
C SER A 673 10.38 -11.41 32.39
N LEU A 674 9.71 -10.97 31.32
CA LEU A 674 8.67 -9.93 31.40
C LEU A 674 7.46 -10.39 32.23
N LEU A 675 7.00 -11.63 32.02
CA LEU A 675 5.90 -12.21 32.80
C LEU A 675 6.31 -12.40 34.27
N ASP A 676 7.49 -12.95 34.51
CA ASP A 676 8.02 -13.21 35.85
C ASP A 676 8.15 -11.93 36.67
N ARG A 677 8.67 -10.86 36.04
CA ARG A 677 8.75 -9.53 36.66
C ARG A 677 7.36 -8.99 36.98
N PHE A 678 6.42 -9.07 36.04
CA PHE A 678 5.06 -8.60 36.26
C PHE A 678 4.36 -9.37 37.40
N VAL A 679 4.51 -10.70 37.43
CA VAL A 679 3.96 -11.54 38.51
C VAL A 679 4.59 -11.17 39.84
N ALA A 680 5.90 -11.01 39.92
CA ALA A 680 6.59 -10.65 41.16
C ALA A 680 6.20 -9.25 41.68
N GLU A 681 6.11 -8.26 40.78
CA GLU A 681 5.69 -6.89 41.13
C GLU A 681 4.21 -6.85 41.55
N SER A 682 3.32 -7.49 40.78
CA SER A 682 1.88 -7.53 41.06
C SER A 682 1.57 -8.32 42.34
N TRP A 683 2.29 -9.42 42.58
CA TRP A 683 2.16 -10.18 43.81
C TRP A 683 2.56 -9.35 45.03
N ARG A 684 3.69 -8.63 44.94
CA ARG A 684 4.11 -7.71 46.02
C ARG A 684 3.07 -6.61 46.23
N ALA A 685 2.57 -5.99 45.16
CA ALA A 685 1.64 -4.88 45.24
C ALA A 685 0.25 -5.29 45.78
N HIS A 686 -0.37 -6.31 45.18
CA HIS A 686 -1.79 -6.67 45.40
C HIS A 686 -2.01 -7.86 46.33
N CYS A 687 -0.97 -8.62 46.68
CA CYS A 687 -1.13 -9.72 47.63
C CYS A 687 -0.46 -9.43 48.98
N VAL A 688 0.60 -8.61 49.00
CA VAL A 688 1.36 -8.29 50.22
C VAL A 688 1.04 -6.89 50.75
N LEU A 689 1.36 -5.86 49.95
CA LEU A 689 1.29 -4.46 50.39
C LEU A 689 -0.16 -3.96 50.49
N HIS A 690 -0.92 -4.04 49.40
CA HIS A 690 -2.27 -3.49 49.27
C HIS A 690 -3.25 -4.56 48.76
N PRO A 691 -3.57 -5.58 49.58
CA PRO A 691 -4.54 -6.59 49.19
C PRO A 691 -5.95 -6.02 49.17
N SER A 692 -6.75 -6.46 48.20
CA SER A 692 -8.17 -6.08 48.07
C SER A 692 -9.00 -6.51 49.29
N SER A 693 -8.59 -7.59 49.97
CA SER A 693 -9.14 -8.00 51.27
C SER A 693 -8.09 -8.78 52.07
N GLU A 694 -8.29 -8.89 53.39
CA GLU A 694 -7.41 -9.71 54.24
C GLU A 694 -7.39 -11.19 53.81
N GLY A 695 -8.52 -11.70 53.30
CA GLY A 695 -8.62 -13.05 52.73
C GLY A 695 -7.72 -13.27 51.50
N VAL A 696 -7.52 -12.26 50.64
CA VAL A 696 -6.56 -12.35 49.52
C VAL A 696 -5.13 -12.52 50.03
N ARG A 697 -4.74 -11.77 51.07
CA ARG A 697 -3.42 -11.89 51.69
C ARG A 697 -3.21 -13.25 52.36
N GLU A 698 -4.23 -13.75 53.07
CA GLU A 698 -4.17 -15.05 53.71
C GLU A 698 -4.03 -16.17 52.67
N MET A 699 -4.85 -16.16 51.62
CA MET A 699 -4.75 -17.13 50.52
C MET A 699 -3.40 -17.05 49.80
N ALA A 700 -2.90 -15.84 49.53
CA ALA A 700 -1.60 -15.64 48.89
C ALA A 700 -0.46 -16.27 49.70
N ARG A 701 -0.48 -16.16 51.04
CA ARG A 701 0.53 -16.76 51.92
C ARG A 701 0.55 -18.28 51.90
N ARG A 702 -0.55 -18.93 51.49
CA ARG A 702 -0.64 -20.41 51.39
C ARG A 702 0.04 -20.96 50.14
N PHE A 703 0.34 -20.13 49.14
CA PHE A 703 1.07 -20.57 47.95
C PHE A 703 2.55 -20.78 48.24
N SER A 704 3.14 -21.78 47.59
CA SER A 704 4.59 -21.94 47.55
C SER A 704 5.27 -20.76 46.85
N PRO A 705 6.59 -20.57 47.07
CA PRO A 705 7.35 -19.55 46.35
C PRO A 705 7.13 -19.64 44.84
N TYR A 706 6.99 -18.48 44.21
CA TYR A 706 6.82 -18.41 42.77
C TYR A 706 8.05 -19.00 42.06
N VAL A 707 7.82 -19.95 41.16
CA VAL A 707 8.86 -20.54 40.30
C VAL A 707 8.87 -19.77 38.98
N PRO A 708 9.91 -18.98 38.67
CA PRO A 708 9.98 -18.19 37.44
C PRO A 708 9.88 -19.07 36.19
N PHE A 709 9.23 -18.59 35.14
CA PHE A 709 9.18 -19.27 33.84
C PHE A 709 10.51 -19.26 33.11
N GLU A 710 11.36 -18.24 33.33
CA GLU A 710 12.65 -18.09 32.64
C GLU A 710 13.57 -19.32 32.84
N GLY A 711 13.65 -19.77 34.10
CA GLY A 711 14.45 -20.92 34.52
C GLY A 711 13.79 -22.27 34.30
N ARG A 712 12.58 -22.34 33.73
CA ARG A 712 11.93 -23.63 33.47
C ARG A 712 12.59 -24.32 32.27
N ILE A 713 12.86 -25.59 32.48
CA ILE A 713 13.51 -26.48 31.53
C ILE A 713 12.40 -27.24 30.80
N LEU A 714 11.82 -26.62 29.76
CA LEU A 714 10.65 -27.14 29.05
C LEU A 714 11.07 -27.75 27.70
N ASP A 715 10.58 -28.95 27.41
CA ASP A 715 10.79 -29.63 26.13
C ASP A 715 9.86 -29.10 25.02
N GLU A 716 9.83 -29.78 23.87
CA GLU A 716 8.98 -29.42 22.72
C GLU A 716 7.47 -29.51 23.00
N SER A 717 7.07 -30.36 23.95
CA SER A 717 5.68 -30.49 24.38
C SER A 717 5.26 -29.40 25.38
N GLY A 718 6.23 -28.65 25.90
CA GLY A 718 6.03 -27.64 26.93
C GLY A 718 6.06 -28.21 28.36
N PHE A 719 6.31 -29.51 28.51
CA PHE A 719 6.48 -30.14 29.81
C PHE A 719 7.95 -30.08 30.28
N PRO A 720 8.21 -30.26 31.58
CA PRO A 720 9.59 -30.42 32.06
C PRO A 720 10.29 -31.54 31.31
N THR A 721 11.52 -31.30 30.85
CA THR A 721 12.27 -32.30 30.08
C THR A 721 12.77 -33.44 30.95
N ASP A 722 12.83 -34.65 30.39
CA ASP A 722 13.50 -35.81 30.98
C ASP A 722 15.04 -35.76 30.80
N ALA A 723 15.54 -34.86 29.95
CA ALA A 723 16.97 -34.72 29.71
C ALA A 723 17.70 -34.14 30.93
N ARG A 724 18.99 -34.48 31.05
CA ARG A 724 19.86 -33.84 32.06
C ARG A 724 19.95 -32.33 31.78
N VAL A 725 20.07 -31.55 32.85
CA VAL A 725 20.13 -30.08 32.78
C VAL A 725 21.23 -29.60 31.83
N GLU A 726 22.42 -30.20 31.90
CA GLU A 726 23.56 -29.88 31.02
C GLU A 726 23.25 -30.09 29.53
N ASP A 727 22.53 -31.18 29.22
CA ASP A 727 22.15 -31.51 27.85
C ASP A 727 21.13 -30.50 27.33
N TYR A 728 20.14 -30.12 28.15
CA TYR A 728 19.16 -29.09 27.82
C TYR A 728 19.80 -27.72 27.63
N GLU A 729 20.67 -27.30 28.55
CA GLU A 729 21.38 -26.01 28.46
C GLU A 729 22.20 -25.92 27.18
N ARG A 730 22.89 -26.99 26.80
CA ARG A 730 23.62 -27.08 25.53
C ARG A 730 22.69 -26.96 24.32
N TRP A 731 21.51 -27.59 24.36
CA TRP A 731 20.52 -27.53 23.28
C TRP A 731 19.88 -26.15 23.13
N MET A 732 19.71 -25.45 24.24
CA MET A 732 19.00 -24.17 24.37
C MET A 732 19.92 -22.95 24.49
N ALA A 733 21.25 -23.16 24.42
CA ALA A 733 22.25 -22.10 24.46
C ALA A 733 21.97 -21.00 23.42
N ALA A 734 22.35 -19.77 23.76
CA ALA A 734 22.19 -18.62 22.86
C ALA A 734 22.97 -18.82 21.54
N PRO A 735 22.49 -18.27 20.41
CA PRO A 735 23.24 -18.27 19.17
C PRO A 735 24.58 -17.54 19.35
N THR A 736 25.67 -18.17 18.92
CA THR A 736 26.98 -17.52 18.76
C THR A 736 27.11 -17.05 17.31
N ALA A 737 27.72 -15.88 17.11
CA ALA A 737 27.89 -15.24 15.80
C ALA A 737 28.78 -16.06 14.85
#